data_AF-A0A5M3WZK3-F1
#
_entry.id   AF-A0A5M3WZK3-F1
#
_cell.length_a   1.000
_cell.length_b   1.000
_cell.length_c   1.000
_cell.angle_alpha   90.00
_cell.angle_beta   90.00
_cell.angle_gamma   90.00
#
_symmetry.space_group_name_H-M   'P 1'
#
loop_
_entity.id
_entity.type
_entity.pdbx_description
1 polymer ?
#
loop_
_entity_poly.entity_id
_entity_poly.type
_entity_poly.pdbx_seq_one_letter_code
_entity_poly.pdbx_strand_id
1 'polypeptide(L)'
;MALTMSIVVALLLGLTPPATAAAGPRFAVPSGSVGNFSVVVAEESVTLELDASGFDRDQMREFLQETQSRNPRLSDTIREDFEEHTNGMPGGGEDPDDWPDFDGQLSITDTGIAIRVDSDQPLTNASFWANILAAAAGVLTGLVLRSICIGFAPEAAVMCVVIGNFFGGMTRGIIIQAIDGTLKDGKAWAETLAQSLLLAAGGAAWEGGVSRWSKEVLPGHIDRLGQALVRLGDRLSAGWTTFKEGCATAGEFLREVGRNLADAVSRVRARSALRVMPAGDSITYGVGSSDGNGYRDGLWDRLREVSSGLDFVGSNSSGSMMDDDHNGYPGREIDQIAGPAGRDAANMRPNVVTLMAGTNDIQRGVDVSNAPARLGRLIDQVREGSPEVAIAVATLVPVVGDAPAQARRNAYNTEVRALVERYQDRGQKVMLAEMGPMTDDMMFDRLHPNDIGYAFIAREFAETTEAMMSRGWVEEPQGGVTDPNVGGPDDSFCPTVGGGWVDRGKIATGGVSRVSGAVRFADIDGNGLTDYLLLKDNGAVDAWTKITGGWDRRGQIAPGTGNPGSKVRFADLDGDHDDDYLVVHDNGSVDAWRNDGVYVLGPSGWHPWGQIAEGTGNPGSKVRFADIDGDLDDDYLVMHDNGAVDAWRNDDVDMDGGEGWKSLGQIAEGTGNPGSKVRFADIDGDKDADYLVVHDNGAVDFWRNDDVAEVGGEGWKSRGQIAKGTALGGGSKVQFADVDTDRDADYLVIGERGEVSLWQNNDVAEVGGSGWAEKGLHVRDLNVSGTVRFADLDGDKDADYLVVGPGGVVDAWRNDNVDKVGGKGWSQLGRIAKGVSMSSSERVAFADFDGDGDDDYLVVTGAGVVRAWRNDDVFANGGSAWKEVGTIARGTPNQGEIQFADLDGDGDDDYLVVASDHSVTAWRNDGTNAPGGGGWASKGQIAKPAASVNEKTMFANLTCDRWADYVLRDPTRSNMLTGWTNLDGFANRWAAPKKVAWGVAVGYEAEIQLADLSGDGLDDYLIVDPRSGATEAWLNAGGNQAAL
;
A
#
# COMPACT_ATOMS: atom_id res chain seq x y z
N MET A 1 2.05 0.39 49.94
CA MET A 1 3.10 1.43 50.05
C MET A 1 3.59 1.69 51.48
N ALA A 2 2.77 2.11 52.45
CA ALA A 2 3.21 2.24 53.86
C ALA A 2 3.67 0.89 54.48
N LEU A 3 2.95 -0.19 54.12
CA LEU A 3 3.33 -1.58 54.42
C LEU A 3 4.70 -1.94 53.79
N THR A 4 4.83 -1.71 52.48
CA THR A 4 6.07 -1.91 51.69
C THR A 4 7.28 -1.21 52.32
N MET A 5 7.16 0.05 52.75
CA MET A 5 8.26 0.78 53.37
C MET A 5 8.59 0.28 54.78
N SER A 6 7.62 -0.27 55.51
CA SER A 6 7.86 -0.89 56.81
C SER A 6 8.66 -2.20 56.67
N ILE A 7 8.39 -2.98 55.61
CA ILE A 7 9.12 -4.21 55.25
C ILE A 7 10.58 -3.88 54.87
N VAL A 8 10.80 -2.87 54.02
CA VAL A 8 12.13 -2.43 53.59
C VAL A 8 12.98 -1.97 54.79
N VAL A 9 12.42 -1.17 55.70
CA VAL A 9 13.12 -0.70 56.90
C VAL A 9 13.47 -1.86 57.83
N ALA A 10 12.57 -2.83 58.03
CA ALA A 10 12.82 -3.99 58.88
C ALA A 10 13.92 -4.92 58.31
N LEU A 11 13.95 -5.14 56.99
CA LEU A 11 15.00 -5.92 56.32
C LEU A 11 16.37 -5.23 56.42
N LEU A 12 16.43 -3.92 56.19
CA LEU A 12 17.68 -3.15 56.31
C LEU A 12 18.22 -3.14 57.75
N LEU A 13 17.36 -3.18 58.77
CA LEU A 13 17.75 -3.33 60.17
C LEU A 13 18.25 -4.75 60.50
N GLY A 14 17.76 -5.78 59.81
CA GLY A 14 18.11 -7.19 60.01
C GLY A 14 19.40 -7.66 59.32
N LEU A 15 19.91 -6.90 58.34
CA LEU A 15 21.12 -7.23 57.57
C LEU A 15 22.44 -6.86 58.28
N THR A 16 22.40 -6.48 59.56
CA THR A 16 23.61 -6.34 60.39
C THR A 16 23.86 -7.65 61.14
N PRO A 17 25.04 -8.29 61.03
CA PRO A 17 25.30 -9.55 61.75
C PRO A 17 25.27 -9.29 63.27
N PRO A 18 24.67 -10.18 64.07
CA PRO A 18 24.59 -9.98 65.50
C PRO A 18 26.00 -10.03 66.12
N ALA A 19 26.35 -8.98 66.87
CA ALA A 19 27.40 -9.10 67.86
C ALA A 19 26.83 -9.94 69.03
N THR A 20 27.09 -11.25 68.97
CA THR A 20 26.87 -12.29 70.01
C THR A 20 25.47 -12.86 70.21
N ALA A 21 25.44 -14.19 70.32
CA ALA A 21 24.27 -15.06 70.44
C ALA A 21 23.74 -15.16 71.88
N ALA A 22 22.43 -14.98 72.06
CA ALA A 22 21.54 -15.76 72.93
C ALA A 22 20.16 -15.09 72.95
N ALA A 23 19.14 -15.85 72.54
CA ALA A 23 17.75 -15.45 72.23
C ALA A 23 17.60 -14.70 70.89
N GLY A 24 16.98 -15.37 69.91
CA GLY A 24 16.75 -14.84 68.56
C GLY A 24 15.99 -13.51 68.60
N PRO A 25 16.40 -12.49 67.82
CA PRO A 25 15.76 -11.18 67.88
C PRO A 25 14.40 -11.22 67.18
N ARG A 26 13.36 -10.73 67.86
CA ARG A 26 12.11 -10.27 67.22
C ARG A 26 12.18 -8.75 67.13
N PHE A 27 12.35 -8.22 65.93
CA PHE A 27 12.21 -6.78 65.67
C PHE A 27 10.73 -6.46 65.42
N ALA A 28 10.16 -5.52 66.18
CA ALA A 28 8.80 -5.03 66.00
C ALA A 28 8.83 -3.49 65.86
N VAL A 29 8.16 -2.97 64.83
CA VAL A 29 8.05 -1.53 64.54
C VAL A 29 6.94 -0.92 65.43
N PRO A 30 7.08 0.32 65.95
CA PRO A 30 6.07 0.90 66.84
C PRO A 30 4.71 1.08 66.14
N SER A 31 3.64 0.72 66.87
CA SER A 31 2.25 0.71 66.43
C SER A 31 1.79 2.08 65.88
N GLY A 32 1.52 2.12 64.59
CA GLY A 32 0.98 3.29 63.88
C GLY A 32 0.78 3.08 62.37
N SER A 33 1.32 2.02 61.78
CA SER A 33 1.12 1.62 60.38
C SER A 33 0.54 0.22 60.28
N VAL A 34 -0.18 -0.03 59.19
CA VAL A 34 -0.79 -1.32 58.84
C VAL A 34 0.25 -2.45 58.90
N GLY A 35 -0.01 -3.49 59.72
CA GLY A 35 0.71 -4.78 59.77
C GLY A 35 2.09 -4.80 60.45
N ASN A 36 2.32 -5.77 61.35
CA ASN A 36 3.66 -6.13 61.83
C ASN A 36 4.37 -7.04 60.80
N PHE A 37 5.58 -6.69 60.37
CA PHE A 37 6.48 -7.57 59.60
C PHE A 37 7.60 -8.07 60.51
N SER A 38 7.90 -9.36 60.49
CA SER A 38 8.96 -9.95 61.31
C SER A 38 9.85 -10.90 60.52
N VAL A 39 11.13 -10.92 60.88
CA VAL A 39 12.14 -11.80 60.30
C VAL A 39 12.68 -12.67 61.42
N VAL A 40 12.65 -13.99 61.25
CA VAL A 40 13.19 -14.97 62.21
C VAL A 40 14.28 -15.76 61.51
N VAL A 41 15.50 -15.69 62.04
CA VAL A 41 16.66 -16.40 61.51
C VAL A 41 16.96 -17.60 62.40
N ALA A 42 17.08 -18.79 61.80
CA ALA A 42 17.56 -20.02 62.43
C ALA A 42 18.81 -20.54 61.69
N GLU A 43 19.44 -21.59 62.21
CA GLU A 43 20.76 -22.05 61.75
C GLU A 43 20.83 -22.41 60.24
N GLU A 44 19.73 -22.94 59.69
CA GLU A 44 19.63 -23.38 58.27
C GLU A 44 18.38 -22.82 57.55
N SER A 45 17.71 -21.81 58.13
CA SER A 45 16.47 -21.26 57.54
C SER A 45 16.18 -19.83 57.96
N VAL A 46 15.59 -19.04 57.06
CA VAL A 46 15.07 -17.70 57.34
C VAL A 46 13.56 -17.66 57.10
N THR A 47 12.79 -17.23 58.10
CA THR A 47 11.33 -17.06 57.98
C THR A 47 10.98 -15.59 57.98
N LEU A 48 10.26 -15.16 56.95
CA LEU A 48 9.66 -13.83 56.84
C LEU A 48 8.16 -13.97 57.10
N GLU A 49 7.63 -13.22 58.06
CA GLU A 49 6.21 -13.22 58.38
C GLU A 49 5.64 -11.81 58.23
N LEU A 50 4.53 -11.71 57.50
CA LEU A 50 3.78 -10.48 57.29
C LEU A 50 2.39 -10.62 57.91
N ASP A 51 2.08 -9.80 58.92
CA ASP A 51 0.74 -9.68 59.50
C ASP A 51 -0.25 -9.22 58.44
N ALA A 52 -1.31 -10.00 58.30
CA ALA A 52 -2.37 -9.77 57.32
C ALA A 52 -3.73 -10.00 58.01
N SER A 53 -4.01 -9.28 59.08
CA SER A 53 -5.37 -9.25 59.64
C SER A 53 -6.37 -8.69 58.61
N GLY A 54 -7.26 -9.55 58.08
CA GLY A 54 -8.39 -9.15 57.23
C GLY A 54 -8.57 -9.86 55.86
N PHE A 55 -7.78 -10.88 55.51
CA PHE A 55 -7.97 -11.66 54.26
C PHE A 55 -8.81 -12.93 54.48
N ASP A 56 -9.37 -13.47 53.39
CA ASP A 56 -10.06 -14.77 53.38
C ASP A 56 -9.05 -15.91 53.50
N ARG A 57 -9.05 -16.58 54.67
CA ARG A 57 -8.07 -17.62 54.99
C ARG A 57 -8.26 -18.90 54.19
N ASP A 58 -9.46 -19.20 53.71
CA ASP A 58 -9.72 -20.44 52.98
C ASP A 58 -9.28 -20.30 51.52
N GLN A 59 -9.57 -19.15 50.89
CA GLN A 59 -9.09 -18.84 49.55
C GLN A 59 -7.55 -18.72 49.49
N MET A 60 -6.93 -18.17 50.54
CA MET A 60 -5.48 -18.12 50.65
C MET A 60 -4.86 -19.51 50.82
N ARG A 61 -5.50 -20.42 51.57
CA ARG A 61 -4.98 -21.80 51.71
C ARG A 61 -4.91 -22.52 50.36
N GLU A 62 -5.93 -22.36 49.53
CA GLU A 62 -5.99 -22.96 48.20
C GLU A 62 -4.88 -22.39 47.30
N PHE A 63 -4.73 -21.07 47.27
CA PHE A 63 -3.68 -20.40 46.49
C PHE A 63 -2.26 -20.79 46.95
N LEU A 64 -1.99 -20.79 48.26
CA LEU A 64 -0.67 -21.20 48.78
C LEU A 64 -0.38 -22.68 48.51
N GLN A 65 -1.39 -23.54 48.54
CA GLN A 65 -1.23 -24.95 48.17
C GLN A 65 -0.92 -25.12 46.68
N GLU A 66 -1.56 -24.34 45.82
CA GLU A 66 -1.27 -24.32 44.38
C GLU A 66 0.17 -23.85 44.11
N THR A 67 0.57 -22.69 44.65
CA THR A 67 1.94 -22.15 44.48
C THR A 67 3.00 -23.11 45.04
N GLN A 68 2.77 -23.71 46.21
CA GLN A 68 3.72 -24.63 46.85
C GLN A 68 3.86 -25.97 46.12
N SER A 69 2.85 -26.39 45.34
CA SER A 69 2.84 -27.71 44.67
C SER A 69 3.17 -27.66 43.17
N ARG A 70 3.33 -26.47 42.59
CA ARG A 70 3.52 -26.28 41.14
C ARG A 70 4.87 -26.79 40.66
N ASN A 71 5.96 -26.50 41.38
CA ASN A 71 7.29 -27.03 41.08
C ASN A 71 7.91 -27.73 42.30
N PRO A 72 8.91 -28.64 42.10
CA PRO A 72 9.58 -29.34 43.19
C PRO A 72 10.32 -28.42 44.18
N ARG A 73 10.74 -27.23 43.74
CA ARG A 73 11.34 -26.19 44.58
C ARG A 73 10.52 -24.92 44.51
N LEU A 74 10.36 -24.26 45.64
CA LEU A 74 9.59 -23.02 45.72
C LEU A 74 10.24 -21.89 44.89
N SER A 75 11.58 -21.83 44.80
CA SER A 75 12.29 -20.86 43.98
C SER A 75 11.98 -20.96 42.48
N ASP A 76 11.72 -22.17 41.97
CA ASP A 76 11.40 -22.42 40.55
C ASP A 76 9.99 -21.92 40.20
N THR A 77 9.01 -22.14 41.07
CA THR A 77 7.66 -21.55 40.89
C THR A 77 7.72 -20.03 40.93
N ILE A 78 8.51 -19.46 41.84
CA ILE A 78 8.68 -18.00 41.90
C ILE A 78 9.34 -17.51 40.61
N ARG A 79 10.40 -18.19 40.11
CA ARG A 79 11.07 -17.83 38.84
C ARG A 79 10.11 -17.89 37.65
N GLU A 80 9.34 -18.96 37.51
CA GLU A 80 8.38 -19.15 36.42
C GLU A 80 7.32 -18.04 36.39
N ASP A 81 6.75 -17.69 37.55
CA ASP A 81 5.81 -16.57 37.67
C ASP A 81 6.44 -15.23 37.22
N PHE A 82 7.77 -15.06 37.39
CA PHE A 82 8.53 -13.90 36.92
C PHE A 82 8.86 -13.96 35.41
N GLU A 83 9.13 -15.14 34.84
CA GLU A 83 9.60 -15.32 33.45
C GLU A 83 8.46 -15.35 32.41
N GLU A 84 7.28 -15.89 32.73
CA GLU A 84 6.14 -15.98 31.79
C GLU A 84 5.61 -14.61 31.30
N HIS A 85 6.10 -13.49 31.86
CA HIS A 85 5.61 -12.13 31.57
C HIS A 85 6.64 -11.21 30.89
N THR A 86 7.75 -11.73 30.36
CA THR A 86 8.78 -10.92 29.69
C THR A 86 8.97 -11.28 28.21
N ASN A 87 8.28 -10.59 27.30
CA ASN A 87 8.57 -10.64 25.85
C ASN A 87 9.84 -9.84 25.49
N GLY A 88 11.01 -10.44 25.74
CA GLY A 88 12.31 -10.14 25.11
C GLY A 88 12.70 -8.68 24.86
N MET A 89 13.34 -8.02 25.84
CA MET A 89 14.21 -6.84 25.64
C MET A 89 15.35 -6.78 26.69
N PRO A 90 16.49 -6.13 26.39
CA PRO A 90 17.74 -6.23 27.15
C PRO A 90 17.72 -5.36 28.42
N GLY A 91 18.09 -5.94 29.57
CA GLY A 91 18.15 -5.24 30.86
C GLY A 91 17.44 -5.94 32.02
N GLY A 92 16.78 -7.08 31.78
CA GLY A 92 16.51 -8.08 32.82
C GLY A 92 17.81 -8.80 33.18
N GLY A 93 18.78 -8.06 33.72
CA GLY A 93 20.13 -8.54 33.96
C GLY A 93 20.22 -9.43 35.20
N GLU A 94 19.75 -10.67 35.09
CA GLU A 94 20.46 -11.84 35.65
C GLU A 94 20.36 -12.94 34.58
N ASP A 95 21.48 -13.59 34.27
CA ASP A 95 21.50 -14.81 33.47
C ASP A 95 20.48 -15.79 34.10
N PRO A 96 19.61 -16.50 33.36
CA PRO A 96 18.75 -17.53 33.95
C PRO A 96 19.53 -18.55 34.81
N ASP A 97 20.83 -18.68 34.54
CA ASP A 97 21.81 -19.48 35.28
C ASP A 97 22.22 -18.90 36.66
N ASP A 98 21.90 -17.64 36.98
CA ASP A 98 22.24 -16.93 38.23
C ASP A 98 21.06 -16.79 39.21
N TRP A 99 19.87 -17.33 38.89
CA TRP A 99 18.71 -17.28 39.79
C TRP A 99 18.95 -18.12 41.06
N PRO A 100 18.76 -17.56 42.27
CA PRO A 100 19.03 -18.29 43.50
C PRO A 100 18.06 -19.46 43.69
N ASP A 101 18.63 -20.65 43.79
CA ASP A 101 17.90 -21.90 43.95
C ASP A 101 17.72 -22.22 45.45
N PHE A 102 16.48 -22.27 45.93
CA PHE A 102 16.15 -22.53 47.33
C PHE A 102 14.84 -23.29 47.48
N ASP A 103 14.77 -24.11 48.53
CA ASP A 103 13.51 -24.72 48.93
C ASP A 103 12.87 -23.91 50.06
N GLY A 104 11.59 -24.13 50.33
CA GLY A 104 10.91 -23.37 51.36
C GLY A 104 9.44 -23.71 51.48
N GLN A 105 8.79 -23.12 52.49
CA GLN A 105 7.38 -23.33 52.76
C GLN A 105 6.63 -22.02 52.93
N LEU A 106 5.55 -21.87 52.16
CA LEU A 106 4.51 -20.89 52.40
C LEU A 106 3.50 -21.42 53.42
N SER A 107 3.18 -20.61 54.43
CA SER A 107 2.23 -20.99 55.48
C SER A 107 1.38 -19.81 55.94
N ILE A 108 0.19 -20.10 56.43
CA ILE A 108 -0.66 -19.11 57.13
C ILE A 108 -0.39 -19.27 58.62
N THR A 109 -0.08 -18.15 59.28
CA THR A 109 0.07 -18.07 60.73
C THR A 109 -1.22 -17.59 61.39
N ASP A 110 -1.25 -17.55 62.72
CA ASP A 110 -2.41 -17.02 63.45
C ASP A 110 -2.69 -15.55 63.14
N THR A 111 -1.67 -14.80 62.72
CA THR A 111 -1.68 -13.36 62.47
C THR A 111 -1.48 -12.96 61.00
N GLY A 112 -1.04 -13.85 60.12
CA GLY A 112 -0.72 -13.46 58.75
C GLY A 112 -0.21 -14.58 57.85
N ILE A 113 0.71 -14.26 56.95
CA ILE A 113 1.32 -15.19 56.00
C ILE A 113 2.84 -15.19 56.22
N ALA A 114 3.45 -16.36 56.22
CA ALA A 114 4.88 -16.52 56.34
C ALA A 114 5.45 -17.32 55.17
N ILE A 115 6.62 -16.89 54.69
CA ILE A 115 7.49 -17.68 53.83
C ILE A 115 8.72 -18.08 54.63
N ARG A 116 8.95 -19.38 54.74
CA ARG A 116 10.19 -19.96 55.25
C ARG A 116 11.05 -20.32 54.05
N VAL A 117 12.28 -19.82 54.03
CA VAL A 117 13.30 -20.19 53.05
C VAL A 117 14.34 -21.05 53.72
N ASP A 118 14.54 -22.26 53.20
CA ASP A 118 15.55 -23.23 53.63
C ASP A 118 16.70 -23.24 52.62
N SER A 119 17.96 -23.17 53.08
CA SER A 119 19.13 -23.15 52.18
C SER A 119 20.35 -23.80 52.85
N ASP A 120 21.19 -24.43 52.02
CA ASP A 120 22.48 -25.02 52.42
C ASP A 120 23.63 -24.00 52.44
N GLN A 121 23.38 -22.75 52.01
CA GLN A 121 24.37 -21.69 51.96
C GLN A 121 24.57 -21.03 53.34
N PRO A 122 25.81 -20.90 53.83
CA PRO A 122 26.06 -20.26 55.12
C PRO A 122 25.62 -18.79 55.11
N LEU A 123 25.01 -18.32 56.22
CA LEU A 123 24.53 -16.95 56.44
C LEU A 123 25.61 -15.85 56.37
N THR A 124 26.84 -16.19 55.99
CA THR A 124 27.96 -15.28 55.74
C THR A 124 28.01 -14.74 54.31
N ASN A 125 27.26 -15.32 53.36
CA ASN A 125 27.17 -14.82 51.99
C ASN A 125 26.05 -13.76 51.86
N ALA A 126 26.38 -12.52 52.23
CA ALA A 126 25.40 -11.46 52.42
C ALA A 126 24.62 -11.10 51.15
N SER A 127 25.24 -11.10 49.96
CA SER A 127 24.56 -10.76 48.70
C SER A 127 23.55 -11.82 48.28
N PHE A 128 23.89 -13.11 48.45
CA PHE A 128 22.98 -14.22 48.15
C PHE A 128 21.70 -14.16 49.00
N TRP A 129 21.84 -14.06 50.32
CA TRP A 129 20.69 -13.96 51.22
C TRP A 129 19.91 -12.67 51.02
N ALA A 130 20.57 -11.56 50.67
CA ALA A 130 19.88 -10.30 50.43
C ALA A 130 18.98 -10.33 49.19
N ASN A 131 19.43 -10.97 48.09
CA ASN A 131 18.63 -11.16 46.88
C ASN A 131 17.44 -12.11 47.10
N ILE A 132 17.66 -13.21 47.82
CA ILE A 132 16.60 -14.16 48.18
C ILE A 132 15.54 -13.49 49.05
N LEU A 133 15.95 -12.75 50.09
CA LEU A 133 15.02 -12.09 50.99
C LEU A 133 14.27 -10.95 50.31
N ALA A 134 14.87 -10.27 49.33
CA ALA A 134 14.21 -9.28 48.50
C ALA A 134 13.11 -9.89 47.62
N ALA A 135 13.40 -11.03 46.98
CA ALA A 135 12.42 -11.76 46.17
C ALA A 135 11.26 -12.29 47.03
N ALA A 136 11.59 -12.94 48.16
CA ALA A 136 10.61 -13.48 49.10
C ALA A 136 9.70 -12.39 49.71
N ALA A 137 10.25 -11.21 50.03
CA ALA A 137 9.49 -10.07 50.51
C ALA A 137 8.57 -9.45 49.43
N GLY A 138 9.03 -9.42 48.17
CA GLY A 138 8.23 -9.00 47.02
C GLY A 138 7.00 -9.90 46.84
N VAL A 139 7.20 -11.22 46.85
CA VAL A 139 6.12 -12.21 46.75
C VAL A 139 5.11 -12.06 47.89
N LEU A 140 5.56 -12.05 49.15
CA LEU A 140 4.65 -11.88 50.30
C LEU A 140 3.80 -10.61 50.20
N THR A 141 4.41 -9.50 49.75
CA THR A 141 3.72 -8.22 49.61
C THR A 141 2.67 -8.28 48.50
N GLY A 142 3.00 -8.87 47.35
CA GLY A 142 2.08 -9.03 46.23
C GLY A 142 0.88 -9.91 46.60
N LEU A 143 1.12 -11.03 47.29
CA LEU A 143 0.06 -11.97 47.70
C LEU A 143 -0.91 -11.35 48.71
N VAL A 144 -0.41 -10.68 49.75
CA VAL A 144 -1.26 -10.03 50.74
C VAL A 144 -2.12 -8.94 50.10
N LEU A 145 -1.55 -8.11 49.22
CA LEU A 145 -2.29 -7.03 48.57
C LEU A 145 -3.32 -7.54 47.57
N ARG A 146 -2.98 -8.58 46.80
CA ARG A 146 -3.93 -9.26 45.90
C ARG A 146 -5.13 -9.81 46.67
N SER A 147 -4.90 -10.47 47.80
CA SER A 147 -5.97 -11.10 48.57
C SER A 147 -6.81 -10.11 49.37
N ILE A 148 -6.21 -9.02 49.86
CA ILE A 148 -6.97 -7.89 50.39
C ILE A 148 -7.86 -7.31 49.28
N CYS A 149 -7.32 -7.09 48.09
CA CYS A 149 -8.08 -6.56 46.94
C CYS A 149 -9.26 -7.47 46.57
N ILE A 150 -9.06 -8.79 46.46
CA ILE A 150 -10.13 -9.75 46.15
C ILE A 150 -11.20 -9.77 47.24
N GLY A 151 -10.81 -9.67 48.52
CA GLY A 151 -11.75 -9.62 49.63
C GLY A 151 -12.67 -8.39 49.61
N PHE A 152 -12.23 -7.27 49.03
CA PHE A 152 -13.03 -6.06 48.85
C PHE A 152 -13.77 -6.01 47.50
N ALA A 153 -13.23 -6.62 46.45
CA ALA A 153 -13.73 -6.57 45.09
C ALA A 153 -13.54 -7.91 44.36
N PRO A 154 -14.31 -8.96 44.70
CA PRO A 154 -14.11 -10.32 44.17
C PRO A 154 -14.37 -10.42 42.65
N GLU A 155 -15.28 -9.59 42.13
CA GLU A 155 -15.59 -9.47 40.68
C GLU A 155 -14.40 -8.92 39.86
N ALA A 156 -13.42 -8.29 40.53
CA ALA A 156 -12.27 -7.63 39.91
C ALA A 156 -10.97 -8.45 40.06
N ALA A 157 -11.08 -9.78 40.11
CA ALA A 157 -9.96 -10.69 40.37
C ALA A 157 -8.74 -10.44 39.47
N VAL A 158 -8.95 -10.15 38.18
CA VAL A 158 -7.89 -9.83 37.21
C VAL A 158 -7.16 -8.53 37.57
N MET A 159 -7.88 -7.49 38.01
CA MET A 159 -7.26 -6.24 38.44
C MET A 159 -6.47 -6.41 39.75
N CYS A 160 -6.93 -7.30 40.63
CA CYS A 160 -6.23 -7.57 41.89
C CYS A 160 -4.90 -8.32 41.69
N VAL A 161 -4.80 -9.15 40.65
CA VAL A 161 -3.52 -9.76 40.22
C VAL A 161 -2.52 -8.67 39.82
N VAL A 162 -2.96 -7.74 38.96
CA VAL A 162 -2.17 -6.61 38.46
C VAL A 162 -1.63 -5.75 39.59
N ILE A 163 -2.48 -5.43 40.58
CA ILE A 163 -2.08 -4.67 41.77
C ILE A 163 -1.04 -5.46 42.60
N GLY A 164 -1.26 -6.76 42.79
CA GLY A 164 -0.33 -7.62 43.51
C GLY A 164 1.07 -7.64 42.86
N ASN A 165 1.12 -7.86 41.55
CA ASN A 165 2.38 -7.97 40.81
C ASN A 165 3.15 -6.64 40.78
N PHE A 166 2.46 -5.52 40.55
CA PHE A 166 3.08 -4.19 40.57
C PHE A 166 3.77 -3.91 41.92
N PHE A 167 3.04 -4.10 43.03
CA PHE A 167 3.59 -3.80 44.34
C PHE A 167 4.60 -4.84 44.82
N GLY A 168 4.51 -6.09 44.37
CA GLY A 168 5.52 -7.11 44.61
C GLY A 168 6.85 -6.77 43.93
N GLY A 169 6.80 -6.41 42.64
CA GLY A 169 7.97 -5.96 41.87
C GLY A 169 8.63 -4.72 42.46
N MET A 170 7.84 -3.71 42.82
CA MET A 170 8.35 -2.47 43.43
C MET A 170 9.04 -2.76 44.77
N THR A 171 8.48 -3.67 45.57
CA THR A 171 9.07 -4.04 46.87
C THR A 171 10.44 -4.69 46.69
N ARG A 172 10.56 -5.64 45.75
CA ARG A 172 11.84 -6.30 45.44
C ARG A 172 12.89 -5.31 44.95
N GLY A 173 12.56 -4.49 43.95
CA GLY A 173 13.52 -3.55 43.34
C GLY A 173 14.02 -2.47 44.31
N ILE A 174 13.16 -1.98 45.22
CA ILE A 174 13.57 -1.02 46.26
C ILE A 174 14.58 -1.66 47.24
N ILE A 175 14.38 -2.92 47.60
CA ILE A 175 15.30 -3.63 48.52
C ILE A 175 16.65 -3.84 47.84
N ILE A 176 16.66 -4.31 46.59
CA ILE A 176 17.89 -4.51 45.79
C ILE A 176 18.66 -3.21 45.66
N GLN A 177 18.00 -2.12 45.28
CA GLN A 177 18.67 -0.82 45.18
C GLN A 177 19.22 -0.31 46.52
N ALA A 178 18.57 -0.64 47.64
CA ALA A 178 19.06 -0.30 48.97
C ALA A 178 20.34 -1.08 49.33
N ILE A 179 20.41 -2.34 48.92
CA ILE A 179 21.59 -3.20 49.09
C ILE A 179 22.75 -2.71 48.21
N ASP A 180 22.44 -2.38 46.95
CA ASP A 180 23.45 -1.96 45.96
C ASP A 180 23.88 -0.50 46.12
N GLY A 181 23.26 0.25 47.03
CA GLY A 181 23.55 1.66 47.26
C GLY A 181 23.09 2.58 46.13
N THR A 182 22.27 2.09 45.20
CA THR A 182 21.78 2.78 44.00
C THR A 182 20.46 3.52 44.22
N LEU A 183 19.97 3.62 45.46
CA LEU A 183 18.73 4.37 45.80
C LEU A 183 18.71 5.85 45.36
N LYS A 184 19.88 6.43 45.02
CA LYS A 184 20.01 7.80 44.51
C LYS A 184 20.16 7.88 42.99
N ASP A 185 20.17 6.73 42.32
CA ASP A 185 20.30 6.62 40.87
C ASP A 185 18.92 6.61 40.22
N GLY A 186 18.62 7.68 39.48
CA GLY A 186 17.35 7.80 38.75
C GLY A 186 17.15 6.71 37.70
N LYS A 187 18.22 6.16 37.14
CA LYS A 187 18.16 5.07 36.15
C LYS A 187 17.73 3.76 36.82
N ALA A 188 18.29 3.44 37.98
CA ALA A 188 17.91 2.25 38.75
C ALA A 188 16.43 2.30 39.19
N TRP A 189 15.93 3.48 39.56
CA TRP A 189 14.50 3.69 39.85
C TRP A 189 13.61 3.58 38.61
N ALA A 190 14.04 4.10 37.46
CA ALA A 190 13.32 3.95 36.20
C ALA A 190 13.23 2.48 35.79
N GLU A 191 14.32 1.72 35.95
CA GLU A 191 14.37 0.28 35.69
C GLU A 191 13.45 -0.50 36.64
N THR A 192 13.48 -0.22 37.95
CA THR A 192 12.59 -0.87 38.92
C THR A 192 11.11 -0.55 38.68
N LEU A 193 10.80 0.69 38.30
CA LEU A 193 9.43 1.08 37.96
C LEU A 193 8.97 0.42 36.66
N ALA A 194 9.82 0.42 35.63
CA ALA A 194 9.53 -0.24 34.35
C ALA A 194 9.28 -1.73 34.54
N GLN A 195 10.15 -2.42 35.28
CA GLN A 195 9.99 -3.84 35.60
C GLN A 195 8.70 -4.09 36.39
N SER A 196 8.36 -3.25 37.36
CA SER A 196 7.14 -3.41 38.15
C SER A 196 5.86 -3.14 37.34
N LEU A 197 5.91 -2.20 36.39
CA LEU A 197 4.82 -1.94 35.45
C LEU A 197 4.65 -3.09 34.44
N LEU A 198 5.75 -3.68 33.98
CA LEU A 198 5.75 -4.84 33.09
C LEU A 198 5.18 -6.07 33.79
N LEU A 199 5.58 -6.36 35.02
CA LEU A 199 4.99 -7.44 35.84
C LEU A 199 3.49 -7.23 36.10
N ALA A 200 3.02 -5.98 36.03
CA ALA A 200 1.63 -5.61 36.13
C ALA A 200 0.87 -5.68 34.79
N ALA A 201 1.58 -5.71 33.66
CA ALA A 201 1.01 -5.60 32.31
C ALA A 201 0.65 -6.97 31.71
N GLY A 202 -0.42 -7.59 32.25
CA GLY A 202 -1.19 -8.60 31.54
C GLY A 202 -2.22 -7.93 30.60
N GLY A 203 -2.19 -8.28 29.31
CA GLY A 203 -2.95 -7.63 28.23
C GLY A 203 -4.47 -7.74 28.36
N ALA A 204 -5.07 -6.73 29.00
CA ALA A 204 -6.47 -6.28 28.94
C ALA A 204 -6.75 -5.24 30.05
N ALA A 205 -5.99 -5.29 31.15
CA ALA A 205 -6.23 -4.47 32.34
C ALA A 205 -5.57 -3.08 32.28
N TRP A 206 -4.54 -2.90 31.45
CA TRP A 206 -3.75 -1.67 31.33
C TRP A 206 -4.61 -0.47 30.90
N GLU A 207 -5.42 -0.67 29.86
CA GLU A 207 -6.29 0.33 29.24
C GLU A 207 -7.38 0.83 30.20
N GLY A 208 -8.03 -0.08 30.95
CA GLY A 208 -9.30 0.22 31.64
C GLY A 208 -9.22 0.71 33.10
N GLY A 209 -8.20 0.31 33.87
CA GLY A 209 -8.16 0.60 35.32
C GLY A 209 -6.83 1.15 35.82
N VAL A 210 -5.71 0.62 35.31
CA VAL A 210 -4.36 1.04 35.70
C VAL A 210 -4.05 2.43 35.17
N SER A 211 -4.42 2.73 33.92
CA SER A 211 -4.21 4.04 33.30
C SER A 211 -4.91 5.17 34.06
N ARG A 212 -6.10 4.94 34.61
CA ARG A 212 -6.85 5.95 35.38
C ARG A 212 -6.28 6.13 36.80
N TRP A 213 -5.91 5.04 37.50
CA TRP A 213 -5.30 5.13 38.83
C TRP A 213 -3.89 5.77 38.80
N SER A 214 -3.09 5.46 37.78
CA SER A 214 -1.75 6.07 37.57
C SER A 214 -1.83 7.55 37.21
N LYS A 215 -2.88 7.98 36.51
CA LYS A 215 -3.12 9.38 36.12
C LYS A 215 -3.71 10.23 37.25
N GLU A 216 -4.65 9.68 38.03
CA GLU A 216 -5.48 10.49 38.94
C GLU A 216 -5.12 10.31 40.43
N VAL A 217 -4.59 9.15 40.81
CA VAL A 217 -4.45 8.77 42.24
C VAL A 217 -2.98 8.68 42.66
N LEU A 218 -2.11 8.11 41.81
CA LEU A 218 -0.71 7.82 42.11
C LEU A 218 0.16 9.07 42.36
N PRO A 219 0.13 10.13 41.53
CA PRO A 219 0.98 11.32 41.73
C PRO A 219 0.62 12.04 43.04
N GLY A 220 -0.67 12.12 43.35
CA GLY A 220 -1.17 12.73 44.60
C GLY A 220 -0.86 11.91 45.86
N HIS A 221 -0.61 10.61 45.74
CA HIS A 221 -0.15 9.76 46.86
C HIS A 221 1.37 9.82 47.04
N ILE A 222 2.15 9.87 45.95
CA ILE A 222 3.62 10.03 45.99
C ILE A 222 3.99 11.41 46.56
N ASP A 223 3.27 12.49 46.19
CA ASP A 223 3.51 13.82 46.78
C ASP A 223 3.13 13.88 48.27
N ARG A 224 1.98 13.29 48.67
CA ARG A 224 1.60 13.17 50.09
C ARG A 224 2.62 12.36 50.90
N LEU A 225 3.24 11.35 50.30
CA LEU A 225 4.30 10.54 50.90
C LEU A 225 5.61 11.34 51.04
N GLY A 226 6.02 12.08 50.01
CA GLY A 226 7.17 12.98 50.06
C GLY A 226 7.02 14.04 51.16
N GLN A 227 5.82 14.61 51.29
CA GLN A 227 5.50 15.54 52.39
C GLN A 227 5.57 14.87 53.78
N ALA A 228 5.14 13.62 53.91
CA ALA A 228 5.19 12.89 55.18
C ALA A 228 6.63 12.56 55.60
N LEU A 229 7.52 12.23 54.65
CA LEU A 229 8.94 11.96 54.88
C LEU A 229 9.72 13.22 55.29
N VAL A 230 9.45 14.35 54.64
CA VAL A 230 10.03 15.65 55.04
C VAL A 230 9.59 16.00 56.47
N ARG A 231 8.30 15.86 56.79
CA ARG A 231 7.76 16.12 58.14
C ARG A 231 8.30 15.14 59.21
N LEU A 232 8.65 13.91 58.83
CA LEU A 232 9.29 12.94 59.73
C LEU A 232 10.74 13.35 60.02
N GLY A 233 11.49 13.79 59.01
CA GLY A 233 12.83 14.36 59.18
C GLY A 233 12.85 15.59 60.08
N ASP A 234 11.81 16.44 60.00
CA ASP A 234 11.67 17.63 60.85
C ASP A 234 11.36 17.30 62.33
N ARG A 235 10.79 16.13 62.61
CA ARG A 235 10.40 15.69 63.97
C ARG A 235 11.48 14.93 64.73
N LEU A 236 12.59 14.56 64.08
CA LEU A 236 13.68 13.80 64.70
C LEU A 236 14.70 14.72 65.38
N SER A 237 15.08 14.36 66.62
CA SER A 237 15.93 15.19 67.49
C SER A 237 17.39 15.29 67.01
N ALA A 238 18.09 16.33 67.46
CA ALA A 238 19.36 16.87 66.95
C ALA A 238 20.59 15.93 66.90
N GLY A 239 20.48 14.66 67.28
CA GLY A 239 21.61 13.70 67.29
C GLY A 239 21.89 12.99 65.96
N TRP A 240 20.98 13.04 64.98
CA TRP A 240 21.04 12.24 63.74
C TRP A 240 20.98 13.11 62.48
N THR A 241 21.94 14.02 62.33
CA THR A 241 22.00 15.00 61.24
C THR A 241 22.11 14.37 59.85
N THR A 242 22.88 13.30 59.69
CA THR A 242 23.04 12.62 58.39
C THR A 242 21.76 11.90 57.92
N PHE A 243 21.01 11.32 58.85
CA PHE A 243 19.73 10.68 58.54
C PHE A 243 18.62 11.73 58.27
N LYS A 244 18.64 12.84 59.01
CA LYS A 244 17.75 13.99 58.79
C LYS A 244 17.95 14.60 57.40
N GLU A 245 19.19 14.81 56.98
CA GLU A 245 19.52 15.27 55.63
C GLU A 245 19.11 14.23 54.57
N GLY A 246 19.27 12.94 54.86
CA GLY A 246 18.81 11.84 54.02
C GLY A 246 17.30 11.83 53.78
N CYS A 247 16.48 12.01 54.82
CA CYS A 247 15.01 12.08 54.69
C CYS A 247 14.52 13.33 53.95
N ALA A 248 15.17 14.48 54.15
CA ALA A 248 14.85 15.72 53.44
C ALA A 248 15.21 15.61 51.94
N THR A 249 16.39 15.07 51.64
CA THR A 249 16.88 14.88 50.27
C THR A 249 16.04 13.83 49.52
N ALA A 250 15.70 12.72 50.17
CA ALA A 250 14.81 11.70 49.60
C ALA A 250 13.37 12.24 49.40
N GLY A 251 12.90 13.09 50.30
CA GLY A 251 11.58 13.73 50.20
C GLY A 251 11.48 14.74 49.05
N GLU A 252 12.53 15.53 48.80
CA GLU A 252 12.59 16.44 47.65
C GLU A 252 12.78 15.68 46.33
N PHE A 253 13.62 14.65 46.32
CA PHE A 253 13.83 13.77 45.17
C PHE A 253 12.55 13.01 44.78
N LEU A 254 11.77 12.49 45.73
CA LEU A 254 10.48 11.84 45.44
C LEU A 254 9.43 12.81 44.89
N ARG A 255 9.49 14.09 45.27
CA ARG A 255 8.63 15.14 44.69
C ARG A 255 9.08 15.58 43.30
N GLU A 256 10.37 15.43 42.99
CA GLU A 256 10.93 15.63 41.66
C GLU A 256 10.62 14.44 40.74
N VAL A 257 10.74 13.21 41.25
CA VAL A 257 10.28 11.99 40.56
C VAL A 257 8.76 12.03 40.32
N GLY A 258 7.94 12.51 41.27
CA GLY A 258 6.50 12.67 41.06
C GLY A 258 6.13 13.67 39.96
N ARG A 259 6.94 14.72 39.77
CA ARG A 259 6.80 15.70 38.68
C ARG A 259 7.31 15.14 37.35
N ASN A 260 8.49 14.51 37.35
CA ASN A 260 9.07 13.90 36.16
C ASN A 260 8.28 12.66 35.69
N LEU A 261 7.60 11.96 36.59
CA LEU A 261 6.68 10.86 36.26
C LEU A 261 5.36 11.39 35.71
N ALA A 262 4.85 12.53 36.19
CA ALA A 262 3.71 13.20 35.56
C ALA A 262 4.06 13.70 34.15
N ASP A 263 5.29 14.17 33.95
CA ASP A 263 5.86 14.55 32.64
C ASP A 263 6.15 13.34 31.74
N ALA A 264 6.54 12.19 32.30
CA ALA A 264 6.74 10.96 31.53
C ALA A 264 5.40 10.31 31.15
N VAL A 265 4.40 10.34 32.05
CA VAL A 265 3.03 9.85 31.80
C VAL A 265 2.28 10.78 30.85
N SER A 266 2.55 12.09 30.85
CA SER A 266 2.00 13.02 29.87
C SER A 266 2.64 12.86 28.48
N ARG A 267 3.90 12.43 28.40
CA ARG A 267 4.55 11.97 27.15
C ARG A 267 4.03 10.63 26.62
N VAL A 268 3.33 9.86 27.46
CA VAL A 268 2.58 8.64 27.11
C VAL A 268 1.08 8.93 26.90
N ARG A 269 0.67 10.22 26.78
CA ARG A 269 -0.64 10.52 26.18
C ARG A 269 -0.69 9.93 24.78
N ALA A 270 -1.90 9.50 24.37
CA ALA A 270 -2.26 9.56 22.96
C ALA A 270 -1.97 10.99 22.50
N ARG A 271 -0.93 11.15 21.69
CA ARG A 271 -0.57 12.45 21.12
C ARG A 271 -1.78 12.95 20.33
N SER A 272 -2.09 14.24 20.38
CA SER A 272 -3.15 14.80 19.53
C SER A 272 -2.61 15.09 18.15
N ALA A 273 -3.43 14.89 17.13
CA ALA A 273 -3.07 15.29 15.78
C ALA A 273 -3.04 16.83 15.72
N LEU A 274 -2.11 17.38 14.96
CA LEU A 274 -1.95 18.81 14.79
C LEU A 274 -2.26 19.18 13.35
N ARG A 275 -3.30 19.99 13.15
CA ARG A 275 -3.53 20.75 11.93
C ARG A 275 -3.16 22.20 12.17
N VAL A 276 -1.97 22.56 11.72
CA VAL A 276 -1.34 23.85 12.01
C VAL A 276 -1.50 24.76 10.79
N MET A 277 -1.98 26.00 10.97
CA MET A 277 -1.96 26.98 9.89
C MET A 277 -0.90 28.04 10.19
N PRO A 278 0.28 28.02 9.55
CA PRO A 278 1.25 29.11 9.65
C PRO A 278 0.75 30.35 8.93
N ALA A 279 0.34 31.38 9.67
CA ALA A 279 -0.27 32.59 9.11
C ALA A 279 0.59 33.84 9.36
N GLY A 280 0.79 34.66 8.32
CA GLY A 280 1.56 35.90 8.47
C GLY A 280 1.97 36.60 7.20
N ASP A 281 2.99 37.44 7.32
CA ASP A 281 3.57 38.21 6.20
C ASP A 281 4.75 37.47 5.53
N SER A 282 5.68 38.21 4.90
CA SER A 282 6.84 37.65 4.18
C SER A 282 7.74 36.78 5.05
N ILE A 283 7.76 36.98 6.37
CA ILE A 283 8.52 36.14 7.30
C ILE A 283 7.88 34.75 7.39
N THR A 284 6.54 34.68 7.37
CA THR A 284 5.82 33.39 7.33
C THR A 284 5.82 32.77 5.95
N TYR A 285 6.10 33.53 4.88
CA TYR A 285 6.36 32.98 3.55
C TYR A 285 7.78 32.37 3.45
N GLY A 286 8.74 32.84 4.24
CA GLY A 286 10.11 32.31 4.23
C GLY A 286 11.11 33.15 3.42
N VAL A 287 10.77 34.41 3.12
CA VAL A 287 11.70 35.31 2.43
C VAL A 287 12.99 35.46 3.23
N GLY A 288 14.14 35.21 2.61
CA GLY A 288 15.45 35.34 3.25
C GLY A 288 16.02 34.04 3.84
N SER A 289 15.26 32.93 3.84
CA SER A 289 15.85 31.60 4.07
C SER A 289 16.49 31.06 2.79
N SER A 290 17.48 30.17 2.94
CA SER A 290 18.22 29.61 1.80
C SER A 290 17.41 28.60 0.97
N ASP A 291 16.38 28.01 1.57
CA ASP A 291 15.51 26.95 1.06
C ASP A 291 14.08 27.41 0.72
N GLY A 292 13.72 28.66 1.05
CA GLY A 292 12.36 29.18 0.93
C GLY A 292 11.38 28.73 2.02
N ASN A 293 11.78 27.85 2.95
CA ASN A 293 10.91 27.29 4.00
C ASN A 293 10.64 28.26 5.17
N GLY A 294 11.49 29.27 5.35
CA GLY A 294 11.43 30.13 6.53
C GLY A 294 11.57 29.35 7.84
N TYR A 295 10.67 29.61 8.80
CA TYR A 295 10.64 28.88 10.08
C TYR A 295 9.87 27.56 10.01
N ARG A 296 9.15 27.29 8.92
CA ARG A 296 8.14 26.23 8.84
C ARG A 296 8.78 24.84 8.94
N ASP A 297 9.91 24.61 8.26
CA ASP A 297 10.63 23.33 8.31
C ASP A 297 11.12 22.99 9.72
N GLY A 298 11.78 23.94 10.39
CA GLY A 298 12.19 23.74 11.79
C GLY A 298 11.03 23.63 12.78
N LEU A 299 9.85 24.15 12.45
CA LEU A 299 8.63 24.00 13.25
C LEU A 299 8.03 22.60 13.03
N TRP A 300 7.96 22.15 11.78
CA TRP A 300 7.53 20.82 11.36
C TRP A 300 8.32 19.74 12.08
N ASP A 301 9.64 19.83 12.01
CA ASP A 301 10.57 18.88 12.65
C ASP A 301 10.33 18.72 14.16
N ARG A 302 9.96 19.79 14.85
CA ARG A 302 9.71 19.77 16.29
C ARG A 302 8.33 19.24 16.62
N LEU A 303 7.32 19.67 15.87
CA LEU A 303 5.93 19.31 16.15
C LEU A 303 5.65 17.83 15.84
N ARG A 304 6.27 17.25 14.80
CA ARG A 304 6.10 15.83 14.46
C ARG A 304 6.60 14.88 15.57
N GLU A 305 7.57 15.31 16.38
CA GLU A 305 8.07 14.52 17.51
C GLU A 305 7.06 14.43 18.66
N VAL A 306 6.13 15.39 18.76
CA VAL A 306 5.22 15.56 19.90
C VAL A 306 3.73 15.36 19.55
N SER A 307 3.37 15.25 18.27
CA SER A 307 2.00 14.95 17.78
C SER A 307 1.83 13.49 17.32
N SER A 308 0.56 13.05 17.17
CA SER A 308 0.22 11.73 16.58
C SER A 308 0.12 11.78 15.06
N GLY A 309 -0.12 12.97 14.52
CA GLY A 309 -0.13 13.33 13.10
C GLY A 309 0.12 14.83 13.00
N LEU A 310 0.71 15.29 11.91
CA LEU A 310 1.02 16.70 11.67
C LEU A 310 0.67 17.04 10.23
N ASP A 311 -0.07 18.13 10.05
CA ASP A 311 -0.60 18.65 8.79
C ASP A 311 -0.50 20.18 8.87
N PHE A 312 0.31 20.82 8.03
CA PHE A 312 0.25 22.26 7.84
C PHE A 312 -0.79 22.57 6.76
N VAL A 313 -1.56 23.64 6.97
CA VAL A 313 -2.62 24.03 6.02
C VAL A 313 -2.53 25.51 5.68
N GLY A 314 -2.87 25.85 4.45
CA GLY A 314 -3.04 27.24 4.02
C GLY A 314 -3.23 27.36 2.51
N SER A 315 -3.60 28.54 2.02
CA SER A 315 -3.86 28.72 0.58
C SER A 315 -2.61 28.98 -0.27
N ASN A 316 -1.41 28.87 0.29
CA ASN A 316 -0.15 29.06 -0.43
C ASN A 316 0.80 27.93 -0.04
N SER A 317 1.63 27.52 -0.99
CA SER A 317 2.78 26.65 -0.77
C SER A 317 4.06 27.40 -1.17
N SER A 318 5.16 27.18 -0.43
CA SER A 318 6.50 27.57 -0.89
C SER A 318 7.62 26.87 -0.10
N GLY A 319 8.72 26.57 -0.79
CA GLY A 319 9.93 26.03 -0.18
C GLY A 319 10.25 24.62 -0.71
N SER A 320 11.06 23.87 0.02
CA SER A 320 11.44 22.50 -0.29
C SER A 320 11.16 21.52 0.86
N MET A 321 10.40 21.95 1.87
CA MET A 321 10.03 21.11 3.01
C MET A 321 8.91 20.15 2.63
N MET A 322 8.78 19.08 3.42
CA MET A 322 7.77 18.04 3.22
C MET A 322 6.35 18.60 3.23
N ASP A 323 6.07 19.56 4.12
CA ASP A 323 4.77 20.25 4.21
C ASP A 323 4.89 21.74 4.03
N ASP A 324 4.84 22.18 2.78
CA ASP A 324 5.15 23.56 2.46
C ASP A 324 3.93 24.50 2.50
N ASP A 325 2.80 24.06 3.08
CA ASP A 325 1.56 24.83 3.14
C ASP A 325 1.55 25.90 4.23
N HIS A 326 1.05 27.09 3.87
CA HIS A 326 0.93 28.22 4.78
C HIS A 326 0.00 29.33 4.29
N ASN A 327 -0.39 30.18 5.24
CA ASN A 327 -1.11 31.45 5.07
C ASN A 327 -0.15 32.66 5.17
N GLY A 328 1.01 32.53 4.55
CA GLY A 328 2.09 33.54 4.55
C GLY A 328 2.08 34.39 3.28
N TYR A 329 2.07 35.73 3.39
CA TYR A 329 1.93 36.61 2.23
C TYR A 329 2.96 37.74 2.18
N PRO A 330 3.90 37.71 1.21
CA PRO A 330 4.90 38.76 1.08
C PRO A 330 4.29 40.13 0.82
N GLY A 331 4.76 41.13 1.56
CA GLY A 331 4.39 42.53 1.38
C GLY A 331 2.98 42.95 1.83
N ARG A 332 2.16 42.03 2.38
CA ARG A 332 0.81 42.31 2.87
C ARG A 332 0.78 42.89 4.29
N GLU A 333 -0.18 43.77 4.52
CA GLU A 333 -0.51 44.36 5.83
C GLU A 333 -1.57 43.53 6.57
N ILE A 334 -1.77 43.80 7.87
CA ILE A 334 -2.66 42.99 8.74
C ILE A 334 -4.06 42.78 8.13
N ASP A 335 -4.72 43.83 7.63
CA ASP A 335 -6.08 43.71 7.08
C ASP A 335 -6.14 42.85 5.80
N GLN A 336 -5.03 42.78 5.05
CA GLN A 336 -4.93 41.99 3.81
C GLN A 336 -4.63 40.52 4.08
N ILE A 337 -4.05 40.21 5.25
CA ILE A 337 -3.86 38.84 5.75
C ILE A 337 -5.15 38.33 6.40
N ALA A 338 -5.90 39.21 7.06
CA ALA A 338 -7.09 38.84 7.83
C ALA A 338 -8.18 38.13 7.00
N GLY A 339 -8.44 38.62 5.79
CA GLY A 339 -9.43 38.00 4.88
C GLY A 339 -9.10 36.55 4.52
N PRO A 340 -7.94 36.29 3.88
CA PRO A 340 -7.49 34.93 3.57
C PRO A 340 -7.38 34.02 4.80
N ALA A 341 -6.73 34.47 5.87
CA ALA A 341 -6.55 33.65 7.07
C ALA A 341 -7.88 33.28 7.75
N GLY A 342 -8.86 34.19 7.79
CA GLY A 342 -10.19 33.89 8.31
C GLY A 342 -11.00 32.93 7.43
N ARG A 343 -10.91 33.09 6.11
CA ARG A 343 -11.55 32.19 5.14
C ARG A 343 -10.95 30.78 5.23
N ASP A 344 -9.63 30.68 5.28
CA ASP A 344 -8.92 29.41 5.28
C ASP A 344 -9.08 28.71 6.64
N ALA A 345 -9.12 29.46 7.74
CA ALA A 345 -9.52 28.91 9.04
C ALA A 345 -10.94 28.32 9.03
N ALA A 346 -11.88 28.95 8.30
CA ALA A 346 -13.25 28.43 8.16
C ALA A 346 -13.33 27.17 7.29
N ASN A 347 -12.48 27.08 6.25
CA ASN A 347 -12.49 25.99 5.28
C ASN A 347 -11.66 24.78 5.72
N MET A 348 -10.46 25.00 6.22
CA MET A 348 -9.46 23.97 6.56
C MET A 348 -9.50 23.57 8.04
N ARG A 349 -10.16 24.38 8.89
CA ARG A 349 -10.40 24.08 10.31
C ARG A 349 -9.12 23.70 11.09
N PRO A 350 -8.07 24.55 11.10
CA PRO A 350 -6.87 24.27 11.88
C PRO A 350 -7.20 24.26 13.37
N ASN A 351 -6.60 23.34 14.12
CA ASN A 351 -6.67 23.31 15.58
C ASN A 351 -5.53 24.11 16.24
N VAL A 352 -4.49 24.45 15.48
CA VAL A 352 -3.40 25.37 15.88
C VAL A 352 -3.13 26.41 14.80
N VAL A 353 -2.89 27.67 15.18
CA VAL A 353 -2.44 28.73 14.26
C VAL A 353 -1.21 29.41 14.84
N THR A 354 -0.12 29.46 14.08
CA THR A 354 0.99 30.37 14.38
C THR A 354 0.75 31.68 13.62
N LEU A 355 0.83 32.82 14.31
CA LEU A 355 0.43 34.10 13.72
C LEU A 355 1.49 35.18 13.92
N MET A 356 2.10 35.64 12.84
CA MET A 356 3.01 36.79 12.82
C MET A 356 2.58 37.80 11.74
N ALA A 357 1.88 38.86 12.14
CA ALA A 357 1.38 39.88 11.23
C ALA A 357 1.62 41.30 11.77
N GLY A 358 2.06 42.19 10.87
CA GLY A 358 2.25 43.62 11.15
C GLY A 358 3.59 44.18 10.69
N THR A 359 4.51 43.38 10.15
CA THR A 359 5.85 43.86 9.73
C THR A 359 5.73 45.00 8.72
N ASN A 360 4.85 44.84 7.73
CA ASN A 360 4.63 45.84 6.68
C ASN A 360 3.95 47.12 7.21
N ASP A 361 2.95 46.99 8.08
CA ASP A 361 2.26 48.12 8.73
C ASP A 361 3.25 48.99 9.51
N ILE A 362 4.11 48.34 10.30
CA ILE A 362 5.08 49.00 11.16
C ILE A 362 6.24 49.60 10.37
N GLN A 363 6.78 48.88 9.39
CA GLN A 363 7.84 49.42 8.54
C GLN A 363 7.32 50.67 7.82
N ARG A 364 6.21 50.53 7.09
CA ARG A 364 5.71 51.59 6.18
C ARG A 364 5.03 52.73 6.92
N GLY A 365 4.73 52.55 8.22
CA GLY A 365 4.04 53.54 9.04
C GLY A 365 2.54 53.62 8.74
N VAL A 366 1.94 52.52 8.27
CA VAL A 366 0.53 52.46 7.90
C VAL A 366 -0.31 52.17 9.14
N ASP A 367 -1.13 53.15 9.51
CA ASP A 367 -2.11 53.07 10.62
C ASP A 367 -1.60 52.32 11.87
N VAL A 368 -0.39 52.72 12.29
CA VAL A 368 0.38 52.06 13.36
C VAL A 368 -0.37 52.05 14.69
N SER A 369 -1.12 53.12 14.99
CA SER A 369 -1.90 53.24 16.22
C SER A 369 -3.04 52.22 16.33
N ASN A 370 -3.63 51.83 15.20
CA ASN A 370 -4.74 50.87 15.20
C ASN A 370 -4.29 49.45 14.84
N ALA A 371 -3.05 49.24 14.40
CA ALA A 371 -2.52 47.92 14.04
C ALA A 371 -2.82 46.82 15.09
N PRO A 372 -2.68 47.05 16.43
CA PRO A 372 -3.04 46.03 17.42
C PRO A 372 -4.53 45.68 17.42
N ALA A 373 -5.41 46.64 17.16
CA ALA A 373 -6.85 46.40 17.04
C ALA A 373 -7.18 45.63 15.75
N ARG A 374 -6.41 45.82 14.68
CA ARG A 374 -6.54 45.03 13.43
C ARG A 374 -6.08 43.59 13.63
N LEU A 375 -4.97 43.39 14.34
CA LEU A 375 -4.50 42.06 14.73
C LEU A 375 -5.54 41.34 15.60
N GLY A 376 -6.18 42.05 16.54
CA GLY A 376 -7.29 41.51 17.31
C GLY A 376 -8.46 41.05 16.44
N ARG A 377 -8.87 41.83 15.43
CA ARG A 377 -9.92 41.40 14.50
C ARG A 377 -9.51 40.18 13.67
N LEU A 378 -8.25 40.08 13.26
CA LEU A 378 -7.74 38.91 12.56
C LEU A 378 -7.84 37.67 13.47
N ILE A 379 -7.40 37.77 14.73
CA ILE A 379 -7.54 36.69 15.73
C ILE A 379 -9.01 36.30 15.88
N ASP A 380 -9.92 37.28 15.98
CA ASP A 380 -11.35 37.01 16.08
C ASP A 380 -11.89 36.29 14.84
N GLN A 381 -11.51 36.70 13.63
CA GLN A 381 -11.92 36.05 12.38
C GLN A 381 -11.45 34.60 12.26
N VAL A 382 -10.19 34.33 12.62
CA VAL A 382 -9.65 32.95 12.64
C VAL A 382 -10.43 32.09 13.62
N ARG A 383 -10.76 32.62 14.81
CA ARG A 383 -11.58 31.91 15.81
C ARG A 383 -13.05 31.76 15.41
N GLU A 384 -13.58 32.68 14.62
CA GLU A 384 -14.92 32.57 14.05
C GLU A 384 -14.98 31.46 12.99
N GLY A 385 -13.92 31.32 12.19
CA GLY A 385 -13.78 30.24 11.20
C GLY A 385 -13.51 28.86 11.83
N SER A 386 -12.61 28.79 12.82
CA SER A 386 -12.28 27.58 13.56
C SER A 386 -12.49 27.80 15.07
N PRO A 387 -13.68 27.49 15.62
CA PRO A 387 -14.01 27.74 17.03
C PRO A 387 -13.11 27.03 18.06
N GLU A 388 -12.57 25.87 17.69
CA GLU A 388 -11.72 25.02 18.52
C GLU A 388 -10.25 25.46 18.60
N VAL A 389 -9.83 26.36 17.70
CA VAL A 389 -8.41 26.71 17.46
C VAL A 389 -7.70 27.29 18.67
N ALA A 390 -6.45 26.87 18.85
CA ALA A 390 -5.48 27.50 19.73
C ALA A 390 -4.50 28.36 18.91
N ILE A 391 -4.30 29.64 19.28
CA ILE A 391 -3.54 30.60 18.46
C ILE A 391 -2.27 31.05 19.20
N ALA A 392 -1.11 30.76 18.63
CA ALA A 392 0.20 31.29 19.04
C ALA A 392 0.49 32.61 18.31
N VAL A 393 0.34 33.74 19.02
CA VAL A 393 0.50 35.08 18.45
C VAL A 393 1.90 35.60 18.75
N ALA A 394 2.66 35.91 17.70
CA ALA A 394 4.04 36.36 17.82
C ALA A 394 4.18 37.87 17.99
N THR A 395 5.19 38.28 18.76
CA THR A 395 5.76 39.62 18.66
C THR A 395 6.58 39.76 17.35
N LEU A 396 6.62 40.93 16.72
CA LEU A 396 7.38 41.13 15.47
C LEU A 396 8.89 41.03 15.70
N VAL A 397 9.66 40.58 14.71
CA VAL A 397 11.14 40.55 14.75
C VAL A 397 11.76 41.97 14.70
N PRO A 398 13.08 42.13 14.95
CA PRO A 398 13.75 43.44 14.83
C PRO A 398 13.75 44.00 13.40
N VAL A 399 13.77 45.34 13.27
CA VAL A 399 13.97 46.06 12.01
C VAL A 399 15.38 46.67 11.99
N VAL A 400 16.25 46.18 11.11
CA VAL A 400 17.68 46.56 11.08
C VAL A 400 17.91 47.81 10.24
N GLY A 401 18.61 48.79 10.79
CA GLY A 401 18.99 50.01 10.06
C GLY A 401 17.87 51.04 9.84
N ASP A 402 16.75 50.93 10.56
CA ASP A 402 15.63 51.91 10.54
C ASP A 402 15.13 52.18 11.97
N ALA A 403 15.79 53.13 12.67
CA ALA A 403 15.48 53.44 14.07
C ALA A 403 14.03 53.91 14.30
N PRO A 404 13.40 54.73 13.43
CA PRO A 404 11.98 55.03 13.53
C PRO A 404 11.07 53.80 13.43
N ALA A 405 11.30 52.90 12.47
CA ALA A 405 10.52 51.67 12.36
C ALA A 405 10.74 50.74 13.56
N GLN A 406 11.97 50.62 14.05
CA GLN A 406 12.30 49.85 15.24
C GLN A 406 11.59 50.37 16.50
N ALA A 407 11.49 51.70 16.67
CA ALA A 407 10.73 52.30 17.76
C ALA A 407 9.22 51.98 17.66
N ARG A 408 8.65 52.01 16.45
CA ARG A 408 7.26 51.62 16.20
C ARG A 408 7.02 50.14 16.49
N ARG A 409 7.95 49.25 16.09
CA ARG A 409 7.91 47.82 16.40
C ARG A 409 7.88 47.56 17.90
N ASN A 410 8.72 48.26 18.67
CA ASN A 410 8.75 48.11 20.12
C ASN A 410 7.43 48.53 20.79
N ALA A 411 6.83 49.62 20.31
CA ALA A 411 5.51 50.04 20.76
C ALA A 411 4.42 49.01 20.38
N TYR A 412 4.42 48.53 19.13
CA TYR A 412 3.48 47.51 18.66
C TYR A 412 3.56 46.22 19.48
N ASN A 413 4.77 45.70 19.71
CA ASN A 413 4.95 44.48 20.51
C ASN A 413 4.55 44.65 21.97
N THR A 414 4.59 45.86 22.53
CA THR A 414 4.03 46.14 23.87
C THR A 414 2.52 45.95 23.85
N GLU A 415 1.85 46.44 22.81
CA GLU A 415 0.41 46.30 22.63
C GLU A 415 -0.02 44.87 22.27
N VAL A 416 0.79 44.10 21.52
CA VAL A 416 0.53 42.67 21.25
C VAL A 416 0.51 41.86 22.54
N ARG A 417 1.45 42.10 23.46
CA ARG A 417 1.44 41.45 24.78
C ARG A 417 0.15 41.74 25.54
N ALA A 418 -0.21 43.01 25.65
CA ALA A 418 -1.44 43.43 26.31
C ALA A 418 -2.71 42.90 25.59
N LEU A 419 -2.67 42.71 24.27
CA LEU A 419 -3.76 42.11 23.51
C LEU A 419 -3.95 40.64 23.86
N VAL A 420 -2.87 39.85 23.84
CA VAL A 420 -2.92 38.42 24.18
C VAL A 420 -3.40 38.22 25.63
N GLU A 421 -2.90 39.02 26.58
CA GLU A 421 -3.37 39.00 27.98
C GLU A 421 -4.89 39.18 28.06
N ARG A 422 -5.48 40.11 27.30
CA ARG A 422 -6.94 40.30 27.26
C ARG A 422 -7.71 39.09 26.70
N TYR A 423 -7.14 38.35 25.75
CA TYR A 423 -7.75 37.10 25.28
C TYR A 423 -7.71 36.03 26.38
N GLN A 424 -6.57 35.90 27.06
CA GLN A 424 -6.39 34.93 28.15
C GLN A 424 -7.28 35.23 29.36
N ASP A 425 -7.43 36.50 29.75
CA ASP A 425 -8.33 36.94 30.83
C ASP A 425 -9.81 36.59 30.55
N ARG A 426 -10.18 36.47 29.26
CA ARG A 426 -11.51 36.03 28.81
C ARG A 426 -11.62 34.52 28.63
N GLY A 427 -10.60 33.75 29.02
CA GLY A 427 -10.55 32.29 28.89
C GLY A 427 -10.38 31.80 27.45
N GLN A 428 -9.93 32.65 26.52
CA GLN A 428 -9.74 32.28 25.13
C GLN A 428 -8.37 31.61 24.93
N LYS A 429 -8.30 30.63 24.02
CA LYS A 429 -7.11 29.82 23.70
C LYS A 429 -6.09 30.59 22.84
N VAL A 430 -5.58 31.71 23.35
CA VAL A 430 -4.58 32.54 22.66
C VAL A 430 -3.34 32.64 23.54
N MET A 431 -2.17 32.34 22.99
CA MET A 431 -0.89 32.35 23.72
C MET A 431 0.12 33.23 23.00
N LEU A 432 0.96 33.93 23.78
CA LEU A 432 2.00 34.79 23.24
C LEU A 432 3.22 33.93 22.89
N ALA A 433 3.67 34.00 21.64
CA ALA A 433 4.98 33.53 21.22
C ALA A 433 5.94 34.73 21.25
N GLU A 434 6.83 34.78 22.23
CA GLU A 434 7.73 35.92 22.40
C GLU A 434 8.96 35.75 21.50
N MET A 435 9.00 36.50 20.39
CA MET A 435 10.21 36.64 19.59
C MET A 435 11.17 37.53 20.38
N GLY A 436 11.95 36.89 21.27
CA GLY A 436 12.90 37.48 22.22
C GLY A 436 13.95 38.39 21.59
N PRO A 437 15.06 38.73 22.28
CA PRO A 437 16.05 39.64 21.68
C PRO A 437 16.84 38.92 20.58
N MET A 438 16.25 38.83 19.39
CA MET A 438 16.95 38.51 18.16
C MET A 438 17.98 39.62 17.87
N THR A 439 19.16 39.22 17.42
CA THR A 439 20.26 40.14 17.11
C THR A 439 20.31 40.45 15.61
N ASP A 440 21.02 41.51 15.24
CA ASP A 440 21.21 41.89 13.83
C ASP A 440 21.84 40.74 13.00
N ASP A 441 22.66 39.88 13.62
CA ASP A 441 23.28 38.71 12.96
C ASP A 441 22.27 37.61 12.58
N MET A 442 21.05 37.64 13.12
CA MET A 442 19.95 36.72 12.79
C MET A 442 19.09 37.23 11.62
N MET A 443 19.45 38.37 11.04
CA MET A 443 18.70 39.03 9.98
C MET A 443 19.42 38.90 8.64
N PHE A 444 18.71 38.48 7.59
CA PHE A 444 19.19 38.45 6.22
C PHE A 444 19.22 39.86 5.62
N ASP A 445 18.16 40.64 5.86
CA ASP A 445 18.06 42.03 5.44
C ASP A 445 17.43 42.92 6.53
N ARG A 446 16.89 44.08 6.15
CA ARG A 446 16.23 45.02 7.06
C ARG A 446 15.04 44.42 7.83
N LEU A 447 14.32 43.46 7.25
CA LEU A 447 13.03 42.96 7.72
C LEU A 447 12.98 41.45 7.87
N HIS A 448 13.79 40.71 7.11
CA HIS A 448 13.69 39.27 7.00
C HIS A 448 14.81 38.57 7.79
N PRO A 449 14.48 37.55 8.60
CA PRO A 449 15.47 36.67 9.22
C PRO A 449 16.32 35.91 8.18
N ASN A 450 17.52 35.49 8.58
CA ASN A 450 18.28 34.44 7.89
C ASN A 450 17.98 33.07 8.53
N ASP A 451 18.59 31.99 8.04
CA ASP A 451 18.36 30.62 8.54
C ASP A 451 18.55 30.49 10.08
N ILE A 452 19.50 31.22 10.67
CA ILE A 452 19.71 31.23 12.13
C ILE A 452 18.52 31.89 12.85
N GLY A 453 18.03 33.00 12.31
CA GLY A 453 16.85 33.68 12.83
C GLY A 453 15.56 32.87 12.65
N TYR A 454 15.42 32.17 11.52
CA TYR A 454 14.28 31.29 11.28
C TYR A 454 14.27 30.07 12.22
N ALA A 455 15.43 29.46 12.50
CA ALA A 455 15.54 28.40 13.51
C ALA A 455 15.16 28.87 14.92
N PHE A 456 15.42 30.15 15.26
CA PHE A 456 14.96 30.75 16.51
C PHE A 456 13.42 30.86 16.53
N ILE A 457 12.82 31.40 15.49
CA ILE A 457 11.36 31.57 15.38
C ILE A 457 10.63 30.22 15.45
N ALA A 458 11.16 29.21 14.76
CA ALA A 458 10.64 27.85 14.78
C ALA A 458 10.57 27.27 16.20
N ARG A 459 11.64 27.46 16.98
CA ARG A 459 11.70 27.00 18.38
C ARG A 459 10.65 27.71 19.23
N GLU A 460 10.53 29.04 19.14
CA GLU A 460 9.58 29.79 19.98
C GLU A 460 8.13 29.40 19.66
N PHE A 461 7.79 29.18 18.38
CA PHE A 461 6.46 28.68 18.01
C PHE A 461 6.22 27.25 18.48
N ALA A 462 7.19 26.35 18.34
CA ALA A 462 7.08 24.97 18.82
C ALA A 462 6.85 24.91 20.35
N GLU A 463 7.68 25.62 21.13
CA GLU A 463 7.56 25.67 22.60
C GLU A 463 6.21 26.27 23.03
N THR A 464 5.72 27.28 22.30
CA THR A 464 4.39 27.86 22.55
C THR A 464 3.28 26.86 22.25
N THR A 465 3.36 26.12 21.15
CA THR A 465 2.39 25.08 20.80
C THR A 465 2.38 23.92 21.79
N GLU A 466 3.54 23.43 22.21
CA GLU A 466 3.67 22.43 23.27
C GLU A 466 3.07 22.92 24.61
N ALA A 467 3.28 24.20 24.94
CA ALA A 467 2.66 24.81 26.11
C ALA A 467 1.11 24.87 26.00
N MET A 468 0.56 25.07 24.80
CA MET A 468 -0.89 24.98 24.56
C MET A 468 -1.40 23.52 24.69
N MET A 469 -0.66 22.54 24.17
CA MET A 469 -1.00 21.10 24.28
C MET A 469 -0.98 20.62 25.74
N SER A 470 0.03 21.02 26.51
CA SER A 470 0.15 20.67 27.94
C SER A 470 -0.99 21.23 28.79
N ARG A 471 -1.55 22.39 28.40
CA ARG A 471 -2.75 22.97 29.03
C ARG A 471 -4.07 22.33 28.57
N GLY A 472 -4.01 21.40 27.61
CA GLY A 472 -5.19 20.81 26.98
C GLY A 472 -6.00 21.82 26.17
N TRP A 473 -5.35 22.86 25.63
CA TRP A 473 -6.02 23.85 24.77
C TRP A 473 -6.17 23.33 23.34
N VAL A 474 -5.23 22.49 22.91
CA VAL A 474 -5.27 21.82 21.60
C VAL A 474 -6.13 20.55 21.73
N GLU A 475 -7.22 20.52 20.96
CA GLU A 475 -8.13 19.38 20.81
C GLU A 475 -7.85 18.71 19.46
N GLU A 476 -8.33 17.47 19.22
CA GLU A 476 -8.19 16.83 17.90
C GLU A 476 -8.79 17.70 16.79
N PRO A 477 -8.18 17.78 15.59
CA PRO A 477 -8.73 18.50 14.45
C PRO A 477 -10.17 18.04 14.15
N GLN A 478 -11.08 18.97 13.83
CA GLN A 478 -12.49 18.67 13.58
C GLN A 478 -12.96 19.23 12.24
N GLY A 479 -13.32 18.36 11.29
CA GLY A 479 -13.83 18.75 9.96
C GLY A 479 -12.82 19.55 9.13
N GLY A 480 -13.27 20.20 8.05
CA GLY A 480 -12.43 20.99 7.13
C GLY A 480 -11.82 20.17 5.99
N VAL A 481 -11.49 20.83 4.88
CA VAL A 481 -10.76 20.23 3.74
C VAL A 481 -9.28 20.23 4.10
N THR A 482 -8.65 19.06 4.16
CA THR A 482 -7.20 18.89 4.30
C THR A 482 -6.50 19.13 2.98
N ASP A 483 -5.26 19.61 3.01
CA ASP A 483 -4.50 19.88 1.79
C ASP A 483 -3.97 18.56 1.18
N PRO A 484 -4.13 18.36 -0.13
CA PRO A 484 -3.53 17.29 -0.94
C PRO A 484 -2.07 16.92 -0.70
N ASN A 485 -1.18 17.84 -0.32
CA ASN A 485 0.24 17.69 -0.66
C ASN A 485 1.14 17.12 0.43
N VAL A 486 0.61 16.74 1.61
CA VAL A 486 1.49 16.31 2.71
C VAL A 486 0.88 15.18 3.53
N GLY A 487 1.34 13.96 3.25
CA GLY A 487 0.97 12.76 4.00
C GLY A 487 2.07 12.35 4.98
N GLY A 488 2.12 12.96 6.17
CA GLY A 488 2.31 12.15 7.37
C GLY A 488 0.95 11.55 7.74
N PRO A 489 0.85 10.33 8.31
CA PRO A 489 -0.34 9.46 8.23
C PRO A 489 -1.59 10.19 8.72
N ASP A 490 -2.32 10.82 7.80
CA ASP A 490 -3.60 11.43 8.07
C ASP A 490 -4.66 10.42 7.67
N ASP A 491 -5.12 9.70 8.70
CA ASP A 491 -6.30 8.83 8.70
C ASP A 491 -7.61 9.59 8.35
N SER A 492 -7.57 10.86 7.90
CA SER A 492 -8.74 11.64 7.49
C SER A 492 -9.20 11.41 6.04
N PHE A 493 -8.30 10.91 5.18
CA PHE A 493 -8.64 10.44 3.83
C PHE A 493 -8.85 8.93 3.76
N CYS A 494 -8.20 8.17 4.65
CA CYS A 494 -8.33 6.72 4.68
C CYS A 494 -9.65 6.30 5.36
N PRO A 495 -10.57 5.60 4.67
CA PRO A 495 -11.65 4.92 5.36
C PRO A 495 -11.06 3.99 6.43
N THR A 496 -11.61 4.05 7.64
CA THR A 496 -11.21 3.22 8.80
C THR A 496 -10.67 1.85 8.36
N VAL A 497 -9.36 1.63 8.52
CA VAL A 497 -8.66 0.41 8.08
C VAL A 497 -9.43 -0.81 8.62
N GLY A 498 -10.00 -1.61 7.71
CA GLY A 498 -10.89 -2.73 8.05
C GLY A 498 -12.27 -2.75 7.37
N GLY A 499 -12.58 -1.83 6.44
CA GLY A 499 -13.85 -1.82 5.68
C GLY A 499 -13.95 -2.86 4.56
N GLY A 500 -12.83 -3.44 4.13
CA GLY A 500 -12.79 -4.45 3.07
C GLY A 500 -13.08 -3.88 1.67
N TRP A 501 -13.60 -4.73 0.77
CA TRP A 501 -13.90 -4.36 -0.61
C TRP A 501 -15.39 -4.10 -0.82
N VAL A 502 -15.75 -2.94 -1.37
CA VAL A 502 -17.12 -2.54 -1.66
C VAL A 502 -17.43 -2.74 -3.14
N ASP A 503 -18.22 -3.76 -3.46
CA ASP A 503 -18.66 -4.06 -4.84
C ASP A 503 -19.52 -2.91 -5.41
N ARG A 504 -19.09 -2.34 -6.55
CA ARG A 504 -19.83 -1.35 -7.35
C ARG A 504 -20.44 -1.94 -8.62
N GLY A 505 -20.23 -3.22 -8.85
CA GLY A 505 -20.62 -3.93 -10.05
C GLY A 505 -20.02 -3.29 -11.30
N LYS A 506 -20.75 -3.39 -12.41
CA LYS A 506 -20.32 -2.88 -13.70
C LYS A 506 -20.37 -1.35 -13.75
N ILE A 507 -19.20 -0.71 -13.76
CA ILE A 507 -19.01 0.74 -13.83
C ILE A 507 -18.77 1.26 -15.24
N ALA A 508 -18.33 0.41 -16.18
CA ALA A 508 -18.14 0.77 -17.57
C ALA A 508 -18.76 -0.29 -18.49
N THR A 509 -19.46 0.15 -19.54
CA THR A 509 -19.98 -0.77 -20.56
C THR A 509 -18.91 -1.29 -21.51
N GLY A 510 -17.73 -0.67 -21.47
CA GLY A 510 -16.62 -0.89 -22.39
C GLY A 510 -16.60 0.11 -23.53
N GLY A 511 -15.40 0.34 -24.06
CA GLY A 511 -15.12 1.27 -25.15
C GLY A 511 -14.12 0.72 -26.18
N VAL A 512 -13.73 -0.55 -26.03
CA VAL A 512 -12.80 -1.20 -26.94
C VAL A 512 -13.55 -1.62 -28.22
N SER A 513 -13.24 -0.99 -29.36
CA SER A 513 -13.87 -1.36 -30.62
C SER A 513 -13.44 -2.76 -31.05
N ARG A 514 -14.40 -3.51 -31.60
CA ARG A 514 -14.19 -4.80 -32.25
C ARG A 514 -13.13 -4.68 -33.34
N VAL A 515 -12.42 -5.78 -33.60
CA VAL A 515 -11.65 -5.98 -34.82
C VAL A 515 -12.55 -5.61 -36.02
N SER A 516 -12.17 -4.60 -36.80
CA SER A 516 -12.83 -4.28 -38.07
C SER A 516 -12.31 -5.22 -39.16
N GLY A 517 -12.79 -6.47 -39.16
CA GLY A 517 -12.36 -7.50 -40.12
C GLY A 517 -12.66 -8.93 -39.64
N ALA A 518 -12.36 -9.92 -40.48
CA ALA A 518 -12.49 -11.34 -40.19
C ALA A 518 -11.10 -11.96 -39.94
N VAL A 519 -10.99 -12.83 -38.93
CA VAL A 519 -9.76 -13.60 -38.68
C VAL A 519 -9.67 -14.77 -39.65
N ARG A 520 -8.47 -14.96 -40.22
CA ARG A 520 -8.09 -16.09 -41.05
C ARG A 520 -6.75 -16.64 -40.55
N PHE A 521 -6.54 -17.90 -40.86
CA PHE A 521 -5.33 -18.66 -40.60
C PHE A 521 -4.82 -19.17 -41.94
N ALA A 522 -3.52 -19.02 -42.16
CA ALA A 522 -2.82 -19.34 -43.40
C ALA A 522 -1.31 -19.32 -43.11
N ASP A 523 -0.51 -20.14 -43.77
CA ASP A 523 0.96 -20.10 -43.65
C ASP A 523 1.53 -19.14 -44.71
N ILE A 524 1.85 -17.91 -44.30
CA ILE A 524 2.22 -16.84 -45.23
C ILE A 524 3.76 -16.73 -45.39
N ASP A 525 4.53 -17.35 -44.50
CA ASP A 525 5.98 -17.38 -44.58
C ASP A 525 6.60 -18.77 -44.80
N GLY A 526 5.74 -19.77 -45.06
CA GLY A 526 6.10 -21.11 -45.56
C GLY A 526 6.91 -21.91 -44.55
N ASN A 527 6.78 -21.59 -43.26
CA ASN A 527 7.59 -22.17 -42.22
C ASN A 527 6.94 -23.41 -41.56
N GLY A 528 5.73 -23.75 -41.99
CA GLY A 528 4.89 -24.84 -41.49
C GLY A 528 4.06 -24.46 -40.26
N LEU A 529 4.21 -23.25 -39.71
CA LEU A 529 3.40 -22.76 -38.60
C LEU A 529 2.32 -21.84 -39.15
N THR A 530 1.07 -22.12 -38.79
CA THR A 530 -0.04 -21.27 -39.19
C THR A 530 0.08 -19.83 -38.67
N ASP A 531 -0.01 -18.86 -39.59
CA ASP A 531 0.01 -17.44 -39.29
C ASP A 531 -1.38 -16.85 -39.02
N TYR A 532 -1.43 -15.76 -38.25
CA TYR A 532 -2.65 -15.06 -37.92
C TYR A 532 -2.88 -13.90 -38.89
N LEU A 533 -3.99 -13.93 -39.62
CA LEU A 533 -4.36 -12.91 -40.59
C LEU A 533 -5.64 -12.17 -40.19
N LEU A 534 -5.55 -10.84 -40.24
CA LEU A 534 -6.68 -9.95 -40.09
C LEU A 534 -7.11 -9.39 -41.44
N LEU A 535 -8.23 -9.91 -41.94
CA LEU A 535 -8.81 -9.54 -43.22
C LEU A 535 -9.87 -8.44 -43.07
N LYS A 536 -9.59 -7.26 -43.62
CA LYS A 536 -10.46 -6.08 -43.57
C LYS A 536 -11.57 -6.14 -44.61
N ASP A 537 -12.57 -5.29 -44.45
CA ASP A 537 -13.75 -5.24 -45.33
C ASP A 537 -13.43 -4.98 -46.80
N ASN A 538 -12.32 -4.32 -47.12
CA ASN A 538 -11.89 -4.03 -48.50
C ASN A 538 -10.89 -5.07 -49.07
N GLY A 539 -10.72 -6.20 -48.38
CA GLY A 539 -9.77 -7.25 -48.75
C GLY A 539 -8.34 -6.97 -48.30
N ALA A 540 -8.06 -5.85 -47.62
CA ALA A 540 -6.73 -5.64 -47.07
C ALA A 540 -6.43 -6.61 -45.92
N VAL A 541 -5.17 -7.01 -45.77
CA VAL A 541 -4.75 -8.03 -44.81
C VAL A 541 -3.61 -7.49 -43.97
N ASP A 542 -3.78 -7.51 -42.65
CA ASP A 542 -2.67 -7.40 -41.70
C ASP A 542 -2.28 -8.79 -41.21
N ALA A 543 -0.99 -9.09 -41.10
CA ALA A 543 -0.50 -10.42 -40.73
C ALA A 543 0.45 -10.42 -39.53
N TRP A 544 0.45 -11.54 -38.82
CA TRP A 544 1.38 -11.88 -37.75
C TRP A 544 1.89 -13.29 -37.97
N THR A 545 3.19 -13.44 -38.17
CA THR A 545 3.77 -14.75 -38.43
C THR A 545 4.21 -15.43 -37.14
N LYS A 546 4.06 -16.76 -37.07
CA LYS A 546 4.42 -17.53 -35.88
C LYS A 546 5.93 -17.80 -35.85
N ILE A 547 6.57 -17.60 -34.68
CA ILE A 547 8.01 -17.88 -34.48
C ILE A 547 8.26 -18.69 -33.20
N THR A 548 9.46 -19.27 -33.03
CA THR A 548 9.87 -20.17 -31.91
C THR A 548 9.77 -19.57 -30.48
N GLY A 549 9.22 -18.37 -30.32
CA GLY A 549 8.97 -17.72 -29.03
C GLY A 549 7.74 -16.82 -28.98
N GLY A 550 6.84 -16.87 -29.97
CA GLY A 550 5.66 -16.00 -30.00
C GLY A 550 5.17 -15.67 -31.41
N TRP A 551 4.70 -14.45 -31.59
CA TRP A 551 4.17 -13.91 -32.85
C TRP A 551 4.98 -12.69 -33.28
N ASP A 552 5.34 -12.59 -34.56
CA ASP A 552 5.98 -11.40 -35.14
C ASP A 552 4.99 -10.62 -36.00
N ARG A 553 4.80 -9.32 -35.71
CA ARG A 553 3.85 -8.48 -36.43
C ARG A 553 4.45 -8.00 -37.76
N ARG A 554 3.86 -8.42 -38.88
CA ARG A 554 4.27 -7.98 -40.23
C ARG A 554 3.55 -6.72 -40.71
N GLY A 555 2.46 -6.35 -40.06
CA GLY A 555 1.63 -5.22 -40.48
C GLY A 555 0.82 -5.55 -41.72
N GLN A 556 0.50 -4.55 -42.54
CA GLN A 556 -0.32 -4.77 -43.74
C GLN A 556 0.49 -5.48 -44.83
N ILE A 557 0.18 -6.75 -45.08
CA ILE A 557 0.80 -7.56 -46.14
C ILE A 557 0.03 -7.47 -47.46
N ALA A 558 -1.27 -7.13 -47.43
CA ALA A 558 -2.06 -6.90 -48.63
C ALA A 558 -2.86 -5.59 -48.50
N PRO A 559 -2.80 -4.69 -49.49
CA PRO A 559 -3.58 -3.45 -49.48
C PRO A 559 -5.06 -3.68 -49.82
N GLY A 560 -5.41 -4.89 -50.28
CA GLY A 560 -6.73 -5.27 -50.76
C GLY A 560 -6.94 -4.92 -52.24
N THR A 561 -7.83 -5.68 -52.89
CA THR A 561 -8.17 -5.51 -54.31
C THR A 561 -9.38 -4.59 -54.52
N GLY A 562 -9.92 -4.01 -53.44
CA GLY A 562 -11.18 -3.27 -53.44
C GLY A 562 -12.42 -4.17 -53.38
N ASN A 563 -12.25 -5.50 -53.40
CA ASN A 563 -13.32 -6.46 -53.18
C ASN A 563 -13.60 -6.64 -51.69
N PRO A 564 -14.85 -7.01 -51.31
CA PRO A 564 -15.17 -7.32 -49.93
C PRO A 564 -14.28 -8.41 -49.35
N GLY A 565 -13.81 -8.26 -48.11
CA GLY A 565 -13.04 -9.29 -47.41
C GLY A 565 -13.73 -10.65 -47.37
N SER A 566 -15.07 -10.70 -47.37
CA SER A 566 -15.83 -11.96 -47.46
C SER A 566 -15.53 -12.80 -48.71
N LYS A 567 -14.99 -12.20 -49.77
CA LYS A 567 -14.60 -12.84 -51.03
C LYS A 567 -13.15 -13.35 -51.05
N VAL A 568 -12.34 -12.98 -50.06
CA VAL A 568 -10.92 -13.33 -50.02
C VAL A 568 -10.71 -14.70 -49.38
N ARG A 569 -9.81 -15.50 -49.95
CA ARG A 569 -9.35 -16.80 -49.45
C ARG A 569 -7.82 -16.86 -49.51
N PHE A 570 -7.26 -17.80 -48.76
CA PHE A 570 -5.85 -18.17 -48.77
C PHE A 570 -5.79 -19.68 -49.05
N ALA A 571 -4.85 -20.08 -49.91
CA ALA A 571 -4.65 -21.45 -50.37
C ALA A 571 -3.30 -21.52 -51.11
N ASP A 572 -2.54 -22.58 -50.91
CA ASP A 572 -1.28 -22.87 -51.62
C ASP A 572 -1.59 -23.50 -52.99
N LEU A 573 -1.42 -22.73 -54.08
CA LEU A 573 -1.81 -23.19 -55.42
C LEU A 573 -0.65 -23.70 -56.27
N ASP A 574 0.60 -23.48 -55.86
CA ASP A 574 1.80 -24.01 -56.54
C ASP A 574 2.70 -24.91 -55.67
N GLY A 575 2.19 -25.30 -54.50
CA GLY A 575 2.75 -26.34 -53.64
C GLY A 575 4.08 -25.92 -53.01
N ASP A 576 4.32 -24.61 -52.90
CA ASP A 576 5.56 -24.06 -52.37
C ASP A 576 5.52 -23.79 -50.85
N HIS A 577 4.38 -24.10 -50.22
CA HIS A 577 4.00 -23.89 -48.81
C HIS A 577 3.70 -22.44 -48.42
N ASP A 578 3.80 -21.48 -49.34
CA ASP A 578 3.44 -20.09 -49.09
C ASP A 578 2.00 -19.83 -49.57
N ASP A 579 1.03 -19.67 -48.65
CA ASP A 579 -0.38 -19.49 -49.02
C ASP A 579 -0.62 -18.25 -49.90
N ASP A 580 -1.36 -18.45 -51.00
CA ASP A 580 -1.65 -17.41 -51.99
C ASP A 580 -2.89 -16.58 -51.67
N TYR A 581 -2.91 -15.33 -52.14
CA TYR A 581 -4.06 -14.45 -51.95
C TYR A 581 -5.07 -14.62 -53.10
N LEU A 582 -6.29 -15.06 -52.77
CA LEU A 582 -7.35 -15.33 -53.76
C LEU A 582 -8.56 -14.42 -53.58
N VAL A 583 -9.20 -14.03 -54.68
CA VAL A 583 -10.50 -13.33 -54.69
C VAL A 583 -11.51 -14.18 -55.45
N VAL A 584 -12.49 -14.72 -54.72
CA VAL A 584 -13.60 -15.50 -55.28
C VAL A 584 -14.79 -14.59 -55.60
N HIS A 585 -15.17 -14.53 -56.86
CA HIS A 585 -16.28 -13.72 -57.37
C HIS A 585 -17.64 -14.41 -57.18
N ASP A 586 -18.72 -13.65 -57.36
CA ASP A 586 -20.08 -14.12 -57.05
C ASP A 586 -20.53 -15.30 -57.92
N ASN A 587 -19.95 -15.47 -59.11
CA ASN A 587 -20.17 -16.59 -60.05
C ASN A 587 -19.20 -17.77 -59.85
N GLY A 588 -18.31 -17.69 -58.85
CA GLY A 588 -17.29 -18.69 -58.57
C GLY A 588 -15.99 -18.53 -59.37
N SER A 589 -15.83 -17.50 -60.22
CA SER A 589 -14.51 -17.25 -60.81
C SER A 589 -13.51 -16.77 -59.76
N VAL A 590 -12.22 -17.01 -59.99
CA VAL A 590 -11.15 -16.74 -59.02
C VAL A 590 -10.03 -15.93 -59.66
N ASP A 591 -9.69 -14.80 -59.06
CA ASP A 591 -8.44 -14.09 -59.33
C ASP A 591 -7.41 -14.43 -58.24
N ALA A 592 -6.15 -14.67 -58.62
CA ALA A 592 -5.08 -15.09 -57.72
C ALA A 592 -3.83 -14.21 -57.81
N TRP A 593 -3.11 -14.14 -56.68
CA TRP A 593 -1.81 -13.51 -56.53
C TRP A 593 -0.90 -14.45 -55.76
N ARG A 594 0.21 -14.86 -56.40
CA ARG A 594 1.22 -15.71 -55.78
C ARG A 594 1.98 -15.00 -54.68
N ASN A 595 2.28 -15.71 -53.60
CA ASN A 595 3.16 -15.25 -52.53
C ASN A 595 4.67 -15.40 -52.86
N ASP A 596 5.31 -14.41 -53.50
CA ASP A 596 6.77 -14.39 -53.71
C ASP A 596 7.53 -13.81 -52.48
N GLY A 597 7.23 -14.29 -51.27
CA GLY A 597 7.89 -13.84 -50.04
C GLY A 597 7.32 -12.53 -49.46
N VAL A 598 5.99 -12.45 -49.36
CA VAL A 598 5.26 -11.31 -48.79
C VAL A 598 5.68 -11.01 -47.33
N TYR A 599 6.12 -12.00 -46.58
CA TYR A 599 6.62 -11.81 -45.22
C TYR A 599 7.88 -10.94 -45.13
N VAL A 600 8.70 -10.90 -46.20
CA VAL A 600 9.89 -10.03 -46.31
C VAL A 600 9.56 -8.74 -47.04
N LEU A 601 8.84 -8.85 -48.16
CA LEU A 601 8.65 -7.74 -49.11
C LEU A 601 7.40 -6.89 -48.82
N GLY A 602 6.58 -7.31 -47.85
CA GLY A 602 5.27 -6.72 -47.60
C GLY A 602 4.39 -6.77 -48.85
N PRO A 603 3.56 -5.75 -49.11
CA PRO A 603 2.66 -5.71 -50.28
C PRO A 603 3.29 -5.93 -51.66
N SER A 604 4.61 -5.78 -51.78
CA SER A 604 5.33 -5.99 -53.05
C SER A 604 5.70 -7.46 -53.32
N GLY A 605 5.48 -8.36 -52.35
CA GLY A 605 5.69 -9.81 -52.52
C GLY A 605 4.57 -10.50 -53.30
N TRP A 606 3.41 -9.87 -53.49
CA TRP A 606 2.32 -10.46 -54.28
C TRP A 606 2.56 -10.37 -55.78
N HIS A 607 2.62 -11.52 -56.47
CA HIS A 607 2.74 -11.61 -57.92
C HIS A 607 1.39 -11.93 -58.57
N PRO A 608 0.81 -11.04 -59.40
CA PRO A 608 -0.51 -11.29 -59.98
C PRO A 608 -0.49 -12.39 -61.03
N TRP A 609 -1.26 -13.47 -60.82
CA TRP A 609 -1.58 -14.46 -61.87
C TRP A 609 -2.82 -14.11 -62.67
N GLY A 610 -3.71 -13.28 -62.11
CA GLY A 610 -4.97 -12.92 -62.75
C GLY A 610 -6.02 -14.00 -62.54
N GLN A 611 -6.93 -14.17 -63.50
CA GLN A 611 -8.05 -15.09 -63.37
C GLN A 611 -7.61 -16.54 -63.63
N ILE A 612 -7.60 -17.35 -62.58
CA ILE A 612 -7.20 -18.77 -62.62
C ILE A 612 -8.38 -19.74 -62.75
N ALA A 613 -9.61 -19.28 -62.50
CA ALA A 613 -10.81 -20.09 -62.68
C ALA A 613 -11.97 -19.28 -63.29
N GLU A 614 -12.69 -19.86 -64.24
CA GLU A 614 -13.89 -19.24 -64.85
C GLU A 614 -15.14 -19.34 -63.95
N GLY A 615 -15.11 -20.24 -62.96
CA GLY A 615 -16.23 -20.55 -62.08
C GLY A 615 -17.22 -21.54 -62.70
N THR A 616 -17.94 -22.27 -61.86
CA THR A 616 -18.86 -23.35 -62.29
C THR A 616 -20.29 -22.86 -62.49
N GLY A 617 -20.53 -21.55 -62.39
CA GLY A 617 -21.87 -20.93 -62.37
C GLY A 617 -22.56 -21.03 -61.00
N ASN A 618 -21.93 -21.66 -60.02
CA ASN A 618 -22.39 -21.67 -58.63
C ASN A 618 -21.98 -20.39 -57.89
N PRO A 619 -22.73 -19.95 -56.86
CA PRO A 619 -22.36 -18.82 -56.03
C PRO A 619 -20.96 -18.97 -55.42
N GLY A 620 -20.11 -17.95 -55.53
CA GLY A 620 -18.75 -17.95 -54.94
C GLY A 620 -18.70 -18.28 -53.44
N SER A 621 -19.76 -17.99 -52.69
CA SER A 621 -19.90 -18.40 -51.29
C SER A 621 -19.80 -19.92 -51.03
N LYS A 622 -20.00 -20.73 -52.08
CA LYS A 622 -19.93 -22.20 -52.06
C LYS A 622 -18.52 -22.73 -52.37
N VAL A 623 -17.61 -21.88 -52.83
CA VAL A 623 -16.25 -22.28 -53.21
C VAL A 623 -15.35 -22.42 -51.99
N ARG A 624 -14.57 -23.49 -51.94
CA ARG A 624 -13.51 -23.76 -50.96
C ARG A 624 -12.26 -24.24 -51.68
N PHE A 625 -11.14 -24.17 -50.99
CA PHE A 625 -9.84 -24.68 -51.40
C PHE A 625 -9.33 -25.60 -50.29
N ALA A 626 -8.77 -26.74 -50.69
CA ALA A 626 -8.12 -27.72 -49.82
C ALA A 626 -7.51 -28.81 -50.71
N ASP A 627 -6.28 -29.22 -50.44
CA ASP A 627 -5.63 -30.40 -51.01
C ASP A 627 -6.40 -31.69 -50.65
N ILE A 628 -7.07 -32.32 -51.62
CA ILE A 628 -7.85 -33.55 -51.39
C ILE A 628 -7.14 -34.83 -51.87
N ASP A 629 -5.96 -34.73 -52.45
CA ASP A 629 -5.19 -35.88 -52.93
C ASP A 629 -3.71 -35.95 -52.52
N GLY A 630 -3.31 -35.05 -51.61
CA GLY A 630 -2.09 -35.08 -50.84
C GLY A 630 -0.85 -34.65 -51.62
N ASP A 631 -1.04 -33.97 -52.75
CA ASP A 631 0.03 -33.52 -53.64
C ASP A 631 0.61 -32.15 -53.27
N LEU A 632 0.04 -31.50 -52.24
CA LEU A 632 0.33 -30.17 -51.69
C LEU A 632 -0.28 -29.00 -52.48
N ASP A 633 -1.00 -29.26 -53.56
CA ASP A 633 -1.67 -28.22 -54.34
C ASP A 633 -3.16 -28.12 -53.93
N ASP A 634 -3.61 -26.95 -53.47
CA ASP A 634 -4.99 -26.80 -52.99
C ASP A 634 -6.03 -26.89 -54.14
N ASP A 635 -7.01 -27.79 -53.97
CA ASP A 635 -8.00 -28.09 -55.00
C ASP A 635 -9.24 -27.20 -54.98
N TYR A 636 -9.86 -26.97 -56.14
CA TYR A 636 -11.07 -26.15 -56.23
C TYR A 636 -12.34 -26.98 -55.92
N LEU A 637 -13.04 -26.63 -54.83
CA LEU A 637 -14.20 -27.37 -54.33
C LEU A 637 -15.49 -26.53 -54.37
N VAL A 638 -16.62 -27.15 -54.72
CA VAL A 638 -17.95 -26.52 -54.71
C VAL A 638 -18.91 -27.25 -53.76
N MET A 639 -19.31 -26.55 -52.70
CA MET A 639 -20.21 -27.05 -51.65
C MET A 639 -21.69 -26.86 -51.97
N HIS A 640 -22.46 -27.93 -51.95
CA HIS A 640 -23.92 -27.91 -52.14
C HIS A 640 -24.72 -27.78 -50.83
N ASP A 641 -26.00 -27.47 -50.95
CA ASP A 641 -26.87 -27.14 -49.80
C ASP A 641 -27.11 -28.33 -48.86
N ASN A 642 -26.90 -29.57 -49.31
CA ASN A 642 -26.99 -30.79 -48.50
C ASN A 642 -25.61 -31.31 -48.04
N GLY A 643 -24.55 -30.54 -48.28
CA GLY A 643 -23.18 -30.90 -47.95
C GLY A 643 -22.48 -31.74 -49.02
N ALA A 644 -23.11 -32.00 -50.18
CA ALA A 644 -22.44 -32.62 -51.32
C ALA A 644 -21.32 -31.72 -51.86
N VAL A 645 -20.32 -32.33 -52.52
CA VAL A 645 -19.11 -31.63 -52.98
C VAL A 645 -18.76 -32.07 -54.39
N ASP A 646 -18.65 -31.09 -55.30
CA ASP A 646 -17.98 -31.29 -56.59
C ASP A 646 -16.55 -30.75 -56.49
N ALA A 647 -15.57 -31.47 -57.04
CA ALA A 647 -14.16 -31.11 -56.96
C ALA A 647 -13.47 -31.05 -58.33
N TRP A 648 -12.48 -30.18 -58.41
CA TRP A 648 -11.54 -30.04 -59.52
C TRP A 648 -10.14 -30.05 -58.95
N ARG A 649 -9.36 -31.05 -59.34
CA ARG A 649 -7.97 -31.16 -58.92
C ARG A 649 -7.08 -30.12 -59.58
N ASN A 650 -6.14 -29.56 -58.84
CA ASN A 650 -5.09 -28.68 -59.33
C ASN A 650 -3.97 -29.51 -60.01
N ASP A 651 -3.97 -29.64 -61.34
CA ASP A 651 -2.82 -30.16 -62.08
C ASP A 651 -2.05 -28.96 -62.67
N ASP A 652 -1.24 -28.25 -61.87
CA ASP A 652 -0.38 -27.11 -62.27
C ASP A 652 -1.14 -25.84 -62.75
N VAL A 653 -2.10 -25.32 -61.96
CA VAL A 653 -2.85 -24.08 -62.29
C VAL A 653 -1.94 -22.84 -62.38
N ASP A 654 -0.82 -22.85 -61.67
CA ASP A 654 0.21 -21.80 -61.68
C ASP A 654 0.87 -21.66 -63.08
N MET A 655 1.01 -22.78 -63.79
CA MET A 655 1.61 -22.84 -65.13
C MET A 655 0.58 -22.75 -66.25
N ASP A 656 -0.54 -23.47 -66.12
CA ASP A 656 -1.51 -23.67 -67.20
C ASP A 656 -2.79 -22.80 -67.06
N GLY A 657 -2.90 -22.03 -65.97
CA GLY A 657 -4.08 -21.23 -65.67
C GLY A 657 -5.34 -22.10 -65.59
N GLY A 658 -6.46 -21.63 -66.13
CA GLY A 658 -7.74 -22.35 -66.04
C GLY A 658 -7.77 -23.78 -66.62
N GLU A 659 -6.81 -24.18 -67.44
CA GLU A 659 -6.70 -25.54 -67.99
C GLU A 659 -6.04 -26.54 -67.03
N GLY A 660 -5.38 -26.05 -65.95
CA GLY A 660 -4.81 -26.88 -64.89
C GLY A 660 -5.87 -27.64 -64.09
N TRP A 661 -7.08 -27.09 -63.95
CA TRP A 661 -8.16 -27.72 -63.20
C TRP A 661 -8.71 -28.99 -63.88
N LYS A 662 -8.60 -30.16 -63.22
CA LYS A 662 -9.20 -31.43 -63.68
C LYS A 662 -10.44 -31.80 -62.87
N SER A 663 -11.59 -31.85 -63.54
CA SER A 663 -12.85 -32.26 -62.90
C SER A 663 -12.79 -33.70 -62.37
N LEU A 664 -12.93 -33.86 -61.06
CA LEU A 664 -13.17 -35.15 -60.40
C LEU A 664 -14.68 -35.48 -60.30
N GLY A 665 -15.53 -34.47 -60.52
CA GLY A 665 -16.98 -34.62 -60.39
C GLY A 665 -17.41 -34.58 -58.93
N GLN A 666 -18.51 -35.25 -58.60
CA GLN A 666 -19.04 -35.26 -57.24
C GLN A 666 -18.27 -36.25 -56.36
N ILE A 667 -17.43 -35.73 -55.47
CA ILE A 667 -16.61 -36.54 -54.56
C ILE A 667 -17.31 -36.86 -53.24
N ALA A 668 -18.40 -36.15 -52.90
CA ALA A 668 -19.20 -36.44 -51.70
C ALA A 668 -20.71 -36.28 -51.96
N GLU A 669 -21.52 -37.24 -51.48
CA GLU A 669 -22.98 -37.19 -51.57
C GLU A 669 -23.63 -36.19 -50.59
N GLY A 670 -22.89 -35.79 -49.56
CA GLY A 670 -23.33 -34.92 -48.48
C GLY A 670 -24.02 -35.67 -47.34
N THR A 671 -23.94 -35.09 -46.15
CA THR A 671 -24.48 -35.69 -44.91
C THR A 671 -25.94 -35.28 -44.63
N GLY A 672 -26.53 -34.46 -45.50
CA GLY A 672 -27.82 -33.81 -45.28
C GLY A 672 -27.73 -32.53 -44.44
N ASN A 673 -26.54 -32.19 -43.95
CA ASN A 673 -26.27 -30.91 -43.29
C ASN A 673 -26.01 -29.80 -44.32
N PRO A 674 -26.33 -28.54 -44.00
CA PRO A 674 -25.99 -27.41 -44.86
C PRO A 674 -24.50 -27.35 -45.21
N GLY A 675 -24.15 -27.13 -46.47
CA GLY A 675 -22.76 -26.97 -46.91
C GLY A 675 -22.00 -25.86 -46.17
N SER A 676 -22.69 -24.87 -45.59
CA SER A 676 -22.09 -23.84 -44.73
C SER A 676 -21.46 -24.38 -43.44
N LYS A 677 -21.84 -25.60 -43.02
CA LYS A 677 -21.28 -26.32 -41.86
C LYS A 677 -20.06 -27.18 -42.21
N VAL A 678 -19.79 -27.39 -43.50
CA VAL A 678 -18.70 -28.25 -43.95
C VAL A 678 -17.37 -27.49 -43.91
N ARG A 679 -16.31 -28.15 -43.45
CA ARG A 679 -14.92 -27.70 -43.47
C ARG A 679 -14.04 -28.82 -44.01
N PHE A 680 -12.87 -28.45 -44.52
CA PHE A 680 -11.81 -29.34 -44.95
C PHE A 680 -10.53 -28.99 -44.17
N ALA A 681 -9.85 -30.00 -43.65
CA ALA A 681 -8.56 -29.91 -42.97
C ALA A 681 -8.01 -31.33 -42.76
N ASP A 682 -6.71 -31.51 -42.84
CA ASP A 682 -6.02 -32.77 -42.53
C ASP A 682 -6.04 -33.02 -41.01
N ILE A 683 -6.85 -33.97 -40.52
CA ILE A 683 -7.02 -34.24 -39.08
C ILE A 683 -6.08 -35.35 -38.59
N ASP A 684 -5.50 -36.15 -39.48
CA ASP A 684 -4.64 -37.29 -39.10
C ASP A 684 -3.21 -37.25 -39.66
N GLY A 685 -2.84 -36.11 -40.26
CA GLY A 685 -1.49 -35.77 -40.66
C GLY A 685 -1.02 -36.54 -41.89
N ASP A 686 -1.95 -37.12 -42.65
CA ASP A 686 -1.65 -37.95 -43.83
C ASP A 686 -1.52 -37.15 -45.13
N LYS A 687 -1.74 -35.82 -45.05
CA LYS A 687 -1.73 -34.77 -46.07
C LYS A 687 -3.04 -34.59 -46.82
N ASP A 688 -3.97 -35.52 -46.73
CA ASP A 688 -5.22 -35.42 -47.46
C ASP A 688 -6.24 -34.63 -46.60
N ALA A 689 -6.86 -33.59 -47.16
CA ALA A 689 -7.85 -32.84 -46.41
C ALA A 689 -9.12 -33.67 -46.14
N ASP A 690 -9.52 -33.72 -44.87
CA ASP A 690 -10.66 -34.51 -44.42
C ASP A 690 -12.00 -33.76 -44.48
N TYR A 691 -13.09 -34.50 -44.59
CA TYR A 691 -14.43 -33.91 -44.60
C TYR A 691 -15.00 -33.78 -43.18
N LEU A 692 -15.29 -32.54 -42.78
CA LEU A 692 -15.75 -32.20 -41.43
C LEU A 692 -17.13 -31.53 -41.45
N VAL A 693 -18.03 -31.92 -40.55
CA VAL A 693 -19.29 -31.20 -40.29
C VAL A 693 -19.24 -30.55 -38.93
N VAL A 694 -19.20 -29.21 -38.92
CA VAL A 694 -19.19 -28.40 -37.70
C VAL A 694 -20.62 -27.98 -37.33
N HIS A 695 -21.09 -28.44 -36.18
CA HIS A 695 -22.41 -28.15 -35.63
C HIS A 695 -22.47 -26.78 -34.95
N ASP A 696 -23.69 -26.30 -34.68
CA ASP A 696 -23.90 -24.94 -34.16
C ASP A 696 -23.33 -24.73 -32.75
N ASN A 697 -23.07 -25.79 -31.99
CA ASN A 697 -22.38 -25.76 -30.70
C ASN A 697 -20.86 -26.01 -30.81
N GLY A 698 -20.32 -26.10 -32.02
CA GLY A 698 -18.92 -26.42 -32.29
C GLY A 698 -18.59 -27.92 -32.27
N ALA A 699 -19.56 -28.82 -32.11
CA ALA A 699 -19.30 -30.26 -32.25
C ALA A 699 -18.89 -30.59 -33.69
N VAL A 700 -18.06 -31.62 -33.88
CA VAL A 700 -17.48 -31.96 -35.19
C VAL A 700 -17.68 -33.43 -35.49
N ASP A 701 -18.39 -33.73 -36.57
CA ASP A 701 -18.42 -35.07 -37.17
C ASP A 701 -17.36 -35.15 -38.28
N PHE A 702 -16.65 -36.27 -38.34
CA PHE A 702 -15.43 -36.45 -39.12
C PHE A 702 -15.52 -37.66 -40.06
N TRP A 703 -15.08 -37.47 -41.30
CA TRP A 703 -14.87 -38.48 -42.30
C TRP A 703 -13.45 -38.36 -42.83
N ARG A 704 -12.65 -39.40 -42.60
CA ARG A 704 -11.30 -39.46 -43.11
C ARG A 704 -11.29 -39.63 -44.63
N ASN A 705 -10.40 -38.91 -45.31
CA ASN A 705 -10.08 -39.13 -46.70
C ASN A 705 -9.18 -40.38 -46.84
N ASP A 706 -9.67 -41.46 -47.48
CA ASP A 706 -8.82 -42.58 -47.90
C ASP A 706 -8.83 -42.60 -49.45
N ASP A 707 -8.03 -41.72 -50.08
CA ASP A 707 -7.85 -41.60 -51.53
C ASP A 707 -9.12 -41.17 -52.31
N VAL A 708 -9.90 -40.19 -51.83
CA VAL A 708 -11.17 -39.77 -52.47
C VAL A 708 -10.99 -39.31 -53.92
N ALA A 709 -9.86 -38.70 -54.26
CA ALA A 709 -9.59 -38.26 -55.62
C ALA A 709 -9.40 -39.44 -56.59
N GLU A 710 -8.97 -40.60 -56.11
CA GLU A 710 -8.81 -41.82 -56.92
C GLU A 710 -10.10 -42.65 -56.99
N VAL A 711 -10.75 -42.87 -55.85
CA VAL A 711 -11.87 -43.83 -55.73
C VAL A 711 -13.25 -43.19 -55.64
N GLY A 712 -13.32 -41.85 -55.64
CA GLY A 712 -14.57 -41.10 -55.49
C GLY A 712 -15.17 -41.25 -54.09
N GLY A 713 -16.50 -41.10 -53.97
CA GLY A 713 -17.18 -41.06 -52.67
C GLY A 713 -17.02 -42.30 -51.77
N GLU A 714 -16.49 -43.42 -52.26
CA GLU A 714 -16.13 -44.59 -51.43
C GLU A 714 -14.89 -44.34 -50.55
N GLY A 715 -14.07 -43.33 -50.87
CA GLY A 715 -12.88 -42.94 -50.11
C GLY A 715 -13.20 -42.42 -48.71
N TRP A 716 -14.32 -41.72 -48.53
CA TRP A 716 -14.71 -41.16 -47.23
C TRP A 716 -15.04 -42.23 -46.18
N LYS A 717 -14.25 -42.30 -45.10
CA LYS A 717 -14.52 -43.20 -43.95
C LYS A 717 -15.03 -42.42 -42.75
N SER A 718 -16.31 -42.60 -42.43
CA SER A 718 -16.87 -42.01 -41.20
C SER A 718 -16.19 -42.55 -39.96
N ARG A 719 -15.63 -41.64 -39.15
CA ARG A 719 -15.04 -41.95 -37.83
C ARG A 719 -15.93 -41.44 -36.69
N GLY A 720 -17.03 -40.78 -37.00
CA GLY A 720 -18.02 -40.29 -36.04
C GLY A 720 -17.68 -38.92 -35.51
N GLN A 721 -18.17 -38.61 -34.30
CA GLN A 721 -17.97 -37.30 -33.69
C GLN A 721 -16.63 -37.23 -32.95
N ILE A 722 -15.73 -36.36 -33.41
CA ILE A 722 -14.39 -36.16 -32.81
C ILE A 722 -14.34 -34.98 -31.83
N ALA A 723 -15.29 -34.05 -31.89
CA ALA A 723 -15.41 -32.96 -30.92
C ALA A 723 -16.86 -32.80 -30.45
N LYS A 724 -17.05 -32.56 -29.14
CA LYS A 724 -18.39 -32.33 -28.55
C LYS A 724 -18.85 -30.86 -28.60
N GLY A 725 -17.97 -29.96 -29.04
CA GLY A 725 -18.18 -28.52 -29.01
C GLY A 725 -17.75 -27.87 -27.70
N THR A 726 -17.69 -26.54 -27.69
CA THR A 726 -17.19 -25.75 -26.56
C THR A 726 -18.27 -24.80 -26.06
N ALA A 727 -18.18 -24.39 -24.78
CA ALA A 727 -19.07 -23.36 -24.24
C ALA A 727 -18.79 -21.95 -24.79
N LEU A 728 -17.66 -21.78 -25.49
CA LEU A 728 -17.11 -20.49 -25.91
C LEU A 728 -17.56 -20.05 -27.31
N GLY A 729 -18.14 -20.94 -28.13
CA GLY A 729 -18.42 -20.60 -29.52
C GLY A 729 -19.53 -21.40 -30.17
N GLY A 730 -20.11 -20.79 -31.22
CA GLY A 730 -21.00 -21.47 -32.15
C GLY A 730 -20.25 -21.92 -33.42
N GLY A 731 -20.79 -22.87 -34.17
CA GLY A 731 -20.08 -23.54 -35.28
C GLY A 731 -19.41 -22.64 -36.33
N SER A 732 -19.92 -21.41 -36.54
CA SER A 732 -19.30 -20.44 -37.45
C SER A 732 -17.97 -19.85 -36.96
N LYS A 733 -17.62 -20.06 -35.69
CA LYS A 733 -16.40 -19.57 -35.04
C LYS A 733 -15.26 -20.58 -35.06
N VAL A 734 -15.51 -21.81 -35.50
CA VAL A 734 -14.52 -22.89 -35.57
C VAL A 734 -13.70 -22.78 -36.86
N GLN A 735 -12.38 -22.85 -36.72
CA GLN A 735 -11.42 -23.05 -37.81
C GLN A 735 -10.47 -24.21 -37.43
N PHE A 736 -9.77 -24.73 -38.44
CA PHE A 736 -8.78 -25.79 -38.30
C PHE A 736 -7.50 -25.35 -38.98
N ALA A 737 -6.36 -25.55 -38.32
CA ALA A 737 -5.03 -25.26 -38.86
C ALA A 737 -3.96 -25.91 -37.97
N ASP A 738 -2.84 -26.36 -38.53
CA ASP A 738 -1.70 -26.89 -37.77
C ASP A 738 -0.90 -25.73 -37.15
N VAL A 739 -0.91 -25.60 -35.82
CA VAL A 739 -0.23 -24.50 -35.13
C VAL A 739 1.11 -24.89 -34.51
N ASP A 740 1.48 -26.17 -34.52
CA ASP A 740 2.67 -26.66 -33.84
C ASP A 740 3.55 -27.59 -34.68
N THR A 741 3.30 -27.65 -35.99
CA THR A 741 4.09 -28.33 -37.03
C THR A 741 4.13 -29.86 -36.87
N ASP A 742 3.12 -30.44 -36.23
CA ASP A 742 2.98 -31.89 -36.15
C ASP A 742 2.18 -32.50 -37.32
N ARG A 743 1.64 -31.64 -38.21
CA ARG A 743 0.79 -31.89 -39.38
C ARG A 743 -0.65 -32.22 -39.08
N ASP A 744 -1.01 -32.39 -37.81
CA ASP A 744 -2.39 -32.63 -37.46
C ASP A 744 -3.10 -31.27 -37.32
N ALA A 745 -4.19 -31.02 -38.06
CA ALA A 745 -4.90 -29.75 -37.92
C ALA A 745 -5.56 -29.62 -36.54
N ASP A 746 -5.30 -28.49 -35.90
CA ASP A 746 -5.79 -28.19 -34.57
C ASP A 746 -7.19 -27.57 -34.55
N TYR A 747 -7.92 -27.77 -33.46
CA TYR A 747 -9.26 -27.19 -33.31
C TYR A 747 -9.17 -25.79 -32.69
N LEU A 748 -9.56 -24.77 -33.47
CA LEU A 748 -9.47 -23.35 -33.11
C LEU A 748 -10.86 -22.74 -32.95
N VAL A 749 -11.12 -22.05 -31.84
CA VAL A 749 -12.35 -21.27 -31.63
C VAL A 749 -12.03 -19.79 -31.56
N ILE A 750 -12.52 -19.05 -32.54
CA ILE A 750 -12.30 -17.62 -32.68
C ILE A 750 -13.42 -16.86 -31.96
N GLY A 751 -13.05 -16.09 -30.95
CA GLY A 751 -13.95 -15.20 -30.24
C GLY A 751 -14.32 -13.96 -31.07
N GLU A 752 -15.24 -13.15 -30.55
CA GLU A 752 -15.82 -12.03 -31.32
C GLU A 752 -14.84 -10.87 -31.56
N ARG A 753 -13.63 -10.95 -30.98
CA ARG A 753 -12.63 -9.90 -30.98
C ARG A 753 -11.26 -10.40 -31.43
N GLY A 754 -11.25 -11.55 -32.11
CA GLY A 754 -10.06 -12.16 -32.70
C GLY A 754 -9.22 -12.98 -31.72
N GLU A 755 -9.68 -13.15 -30.47
CA GLU A 755 -9.07 -14.06 -29.52
C GLU A 755 -9.25 -15.52 -29.97
N VAL A 756 -8.25 -16.38 -29.79
CA VAL A 756 -8.27 -17.75 -30.31
C VAL A 756 -8.00 -18.73 -29.17
N SER A 757 -9.00 -19.57 -28.88
CA SER A 757 -8.84 -20.73 -27.99
C SER A 757 -8.44 -21.95 -28.80
N LEU A 758 -7.38 -22.63 -28.38
CA LEU A 758 -6.73 -23.73 -29.10
C LEU A 758 -6.86 -25.06 -28.33
N TRP A 759 -7.25 -26.10 -29.07
CA TRP A 759 -7.12 -27.50 -28.68
C TRP A 759 -6.19 -28.18 -29.66
N GLN A 760 -5.00 -28.54 -29.19
CA GLN A 760 -4.01 -29.22 -30.01
C GLN A 760 -4.47 -30.64 -30.32
N ASN A 761 -4.38 -31.05 -31.57
CA ASN A 761 -4.60 -32.41 -31.99
C ASN A 761 -3.41 -33.28 -31.53
N ASN A 762 -3.69 -34.43 -30.92
CA ASN A 762 -2.68 -35.43 -30.56
C ASN A 762 -3.29 -36.78 -30.94
N ASP A 763 -3.35 -37.05 -32.25
CA ASP A 763 -3.92 -38.26 -32.85
C ASP A 763 -5.45 -38.43 -32.65
N VAL A 764 -6.25 -37.35 -32.74
CA VAL A 764 -7.72 -37.42 -32.54
C VAL A 764 -8.43 -38.40 -33.49
N ALA A 765 -7.89 -38.59 -34.69
CA ALA A 765 -8.44 -39.53 -35.65
C ALA A 765 -8.36 -41.00 -35.21
N GLU A 766 -7.35 -41.34 -34.38
CA GLU A 766 -7.14 -42.68 -33.86
C GLU A 766 -7.78 -42.90 -32.49
N VAL A 767 -7.66 -41.93 -31.59
CA VAL A 767 -8.13 -42.08 -30.19
C VAL A 767 -9.48 -41.43 -29.92
N GLY A 768 -10.09 -40.77 -30.91
CA GLY A 768 -11.33 -40.03 -30.78
C GLY A 768 -11.17 -38.77 -29.92
N GLY A 769 -12.28 -38.24 -29.38
CA GLY A 769 -12.29 -36.93 -28.71
C GLY A 769 -11.41 -36.77 -27.45
N SER A 770 -10.68 -37.80 -27.01
CA SER A 770 -9.60 -37.67 -26.00
C SER A 770 -8.24 -37.27 -26.58
N GLY A 771 -8.10 -37.23 -27.91
CA GLY A 771 -6.88 -36.76 -28.59
C GLY A 771 -6.71 -35.25 -28.55
N TRP A 772 -7.74 -34.49 -28.20
CA TRP A 772 -7.64 -33.04 -28.02
C TRP A 772 -6.96 -32.69 -26.70
N ALA A 773 -5.83 -31.99 -26.77
CA ALA A 773 -5.18 -31.37 -25.62
C ALA A 773 -5.52 -29.88 -25.57
N GLU A 774 -6.28 -29.46 -24.56
CA GLU A 774 -6.56 -28.03 -24.34
C GLU A 774 -5.27 -27.29 -23.99
N LYS A 775 -4.84 -26.38 -24.86
CA LYS A 775 -3.67 -25.52 -24.63
C LYS A 775 -4.05 -24.11 -24.14
N GLY A 776 -5.34 -23.78 -24.15
CA GLY A 776 -5.88 -22.51 -23.68
C GLY A 776 -5.88 -21.41 -24.75
N LEU A 777 -5.93 -20.16 -24.30
CA LEU A 777 -5.88 -18.96 -25.16
C LEU A 777 -4.44 -18.68 -25.60
N HIS A 778 -4.13 -18.83 -26.89
CA HIS A 778 -2.75 -18.73 -27.39
C HIS A 778 -2.45 -17.47 -28.23
N VAL A 779 -3.49 -16.75 -28.66
CA VAL A 779 -3.36 -15.41 -29.27
C VAL A 779 -3.95 -14.38 -28.32
N ARG A 780 -3.06 -13.70 -27.57
CA ARG A 780 -3.36 -12.43 -26.90
C ARG A 780 -2.77 -11.31 -27.77
N ASP A 781 -3.51 -10.21 -27.91
CA ASP A 781 -2.99 -8.93 -28.42
C ASP A 781 -2.72 -8.75 -29.93
N LEU A 782 -3.63 -9.15 -30.83
CA LEU A 782 -3.45 -8.82 -32.26
C LEU A 782 -4.38 -7.75 -32.87
N ASN A 783 -5.52 -7.36 -32.29
CA ASN A 783 -6.24 -6.10 -32.64
C ASN A 783 -7.61 -5.89 -31.92
N VAL A 784 -7.67 -5.94 -30.58
CA VAL A 784 -8.71 -5.12 -29.93
C VAL A 784 -8.33 -3.66 -30.19
N SER A 785 -9.25 -2.82 -30.68
CA SER A 785 -8.89 -1.46 -31.14
C SER A 785 -8.53 -0.50 -29.99
N GLY A 786 -8.26 -1.03 -28.82
CA GLY A 786 -7.57 -0.36 -27.74
C GLY A 786 -7.54 -1.20 -26.48
N THR A 787 -6.67 -0.83 -25.56
CA THR A 787 -6.64 -1.38 -24.20
C THR A 787 -7.24 -0.37 -23.24
N VAL A 788 -7.91 -0.85 -22.18
CA VAL A 788 -8.39 0.04 -21.13
C VAL A 788 -7.24 0.38 -20.20
N ARG A 789 -7.13 1.65 -19.82
CA ARG A 789 -6.23 2.12 -18.75
C ARG A 789 -6.99 3.09 -17.86
N PHE A 790 -6.49 3.24 -16.65
CA PHE A 790 -6.92 4.25 -15.70
C PHE A 790 -5.71 5.12 -15.37
N ALA A 791 -5.92 6.44 -15.32
CA ALA A 791 -4.90 7.46 -15.09
C ALA A 791 -5.61 8.77 -14.71
N ASP A 792 -5.03 9.59 -13.86
CA ASP A 792 -5.59 10.90 -13.46
C ASP A 792 -5.12 11.99 -14.43
N LEU A 793 -5.95 12.41 -15.40
CA LEU A 793 -5.52 13.34 -16.45
C LEU A 793 -5.85 14.81 -16.16
N ASP A 794 -6.52 15.13 -15.07
CA ASP A 794 -6.82 16.51 -14.67
C ASP A 794 -6.46 16.86 -13.20
N GLY A 795 -5.72 15.96 -12.54
CA GLY A 795 -5.07 16.19 -11.26
C GLY A 795 -6.07 16.28 -10.10
N ASP A 796 -7.27 15.71 -10.28
CA ASP A 796 -8.33 15.72 -9.28
C ASP A 796 -8.30 14.50 -8.34
N LYS A 797 -7.30 13.64 -8.54
CA LYS A 797 -6.94 12.42 -7.80
C LYS A 797 -7.80 11.21 -8.09
N ASP A 798 -8.85 11.33 -8.88
CA ASP A 798 -9.64 10.18 -9.27
C ASP A 798 -9.33 9.73 -10.71
N ALA A 799 -9.19 8.42 -10.89
CA ALA A 799 -8.63 7.89 -12.13
C ALA A 799 -9.67 7.89 -13.26
N ASP A 800 -9.27 8.44 -14.41
CA ASP A 800 -10.09 8.54 -15.60
C ASP A 800 -10.11 7.25 -16.43
N TYR A 801 -11.19 7.02 -17.17
CA TYR A 801 -11.30 5.84 -18.02
C TYR A 801 -10.77 6.13 -19.42
N LEU A 802 -9.72 5.40 -19.81
CA LEU A 802 -9.02 5.59 -21.08
C LEU A 802 -9.14 4.35 -21.98
N VAL A 803 -9.32 4.57 -23.28
CA VAL A 803 -9.17 3.53 -24.31
C VAL A 803 -7.99 3.91 -25.21
N VAL A 804 -6.92 3.13 -25.10
CA VAL A 804 -5.66 3.35 -25.82
C VAL A 804 -5.62 2.47 -27.06
N GLY A 805 -5.89 3.06 -28.22
CA GLY A 805 -5.89 2.40 -29.52
C GLY A 805 -4.50 2.18 -30.14
N PRO A 806 -4.44 1.48 -31.30
CA PRO A 806 -3.21 1.25 -32.05
C PRO A 806 -2.48 2.57 -32.39
N GLY A 807 -1.14 2.56 -32.30
CA GLY A 807 -0.33 3.76 -32.47
C GLY A 807 -0.51 4.78 -31.33
N GLY A 808 -1.09 4.36 -30.21
CA GLY A 808 -1.23 5.16 -29.00
C GLY A 808 -2.27 6.28 -29.09
N VAL A 809 -3.28 6.13 -29.94
CA VAL A 809 -4.47 7.00 -29.96
C VAL A 809 -5.21 6.85 -28.64
N VAL A 810 -5.72 7.92 -28.05
CA VAL A 810 -6.43 7.85 -26.75
C VAL A 810 -7.79 8.52 -26.84
N ASP A 811 -8.83 7.75 -26.55
CA ASP A 811 -10.18 8.23 -26.30
C ASP A 811 -10.45 8.16 -24.78
N ALA A 812 -10.95 9.24 -24.17
CA ALA A 812 -11.03 9.40 -22.71
C ALA A 812 -12.44 9.80 -22.22
N TRP A 813 -12.70 9.43 -20.97
CA TRP A 813 -13.88 9.80 -20.19
C TRP A 813 -13.44 10.25 -18.81
N ARG A 814 -13.81 11.48 -18.44
CA ARG A 814 -13.53 11.99 -17.11
C ARG A 814 -14.38 11.29 -16.06
N ASN A 815 -13.80 10.98 -14.93
CA ASN A 815 -14.52 10.51 -13.76
C ASN A 815 -15.18 11.70 -13.02
N ASP A 816 -16.52 11.79 -13.02
CA ASP A 816 -17.28 12.78 -12.24
C ASP A 816 -18.05 12.05 -11.12
N ASN A 817 -17.33 11.37 -10.22
CA ASN A 817 -17.87 10.57 -9.10
C ASN A 817 -18.48 9.20 -9.49
N VAL A 818 -17.76 8.39 -10.28
CA VAL A 818 -18.15 7.02 -10.61
C VAL A 818 -18.33 6.15 -9.35
N ASP A 819 -17.56 6.44 -8.29
CA ASP A 819 -17.64 5.84 -6.97
C ASP A 819 -19.05 5.99 -6.36
N LYS A 820 -19.70 7.15 -6.51
CA LYS A 820 -21.02 7.46 -5.92
C LYS A 820 -22.17 7.02 -6.80
N VAL A 821 -22.09 7.23 -8.11
CA VAL A 821 -23.22 7.07 -9.03
C VAL A 821 -23.09 5.90 -10.03
N GLY A 822 -22.01 5.12 -9.93
CA GLY A 822 -21.70 4.04 -10.86
C GLY A 822 -21.43 4.58 -12.27
N GLY A 823 -21.62 3.78 -13.31
CA GLY A 823 -21.25 4.15 -14.69
C GLY A 823 -21.94 5.37 -15.32
N LYS A 824 -22.79 6.09 -14.59
CA LYS A 824 -23.32 7.41 -14.97
C LYS A 824 -22.38 8.56 -14.59
N GLY A 825 -21.35 8.30 -13.79
CA GLY A 825 -20.32 9.27 -13.40
C GLY A 825 -19.32 9.57 -14.51
N TRP A 826 -19.31 8.81 -15.60
CA TRP A 826 -18.39 9.07 -16.71
C TRP A 826 -18.86 10.21 -17.61
N SER A 827 -18.00 11.22 -17.79
CA SER A 827 -18.18 12.30 -18.74
C SER A 827 -17.33 12.09 -19.98
N GLN A 828 -17.97 11.82 -21.12
CA GLN A 828 -17.26 11.56 -22.37
C GLN A 828 -16.55 12.81 -22.90
N LEU A 829 -15.23 12.72 -23.04
CA LEU A 829 -14.40 13.76 -23.68
C LEU A 829 -14.09 13.41 -25.14
N GLY A 830 -14.03 12.12 -25.46
CA GLY A 830 -13.70 11.65 -26.81
C GLY A 830 -12.20 11.62 -27.02
N ARG A 831 -11.73 11.91 -28.24
CA ARG A 831 -10.33 11.76 -28.60
C ARG A 831 -9.45 12.85 -28.03
N ILE A 832 -8.59 12.49 -27.08
CA ILE A 832 -7.64 13.40 -26.44
C ILE A 832 -6.23 13.26 -26.99
N ALA A 833 -5.85 12.12 -27.57
CA ALA A 833 -4.56 11.94 -28.24
C ALA A 833 -4.74 11.34 -29.64
N LYS A 834 -4.02 11.89 -30.63
CA LYS A 834 -4.02 11.38 -32.01
C LYS A 834 -3.07 10.21 -32.23
N GLY A 835 -2.35 9.79 -31.20
CA GLY A 835 -1.30 8.79 -31.29
C GLY A 835 0.04 9.34 -31.76
N VAL A 836 1.07 8.52 -31.61
CA VAL A 836 2.45 8.81 -31.99
C VAL A 836 3.01 7.63 -32.78
N SER A 837 4.06 7.86 -33.57
CA SER A 837 4.70 6.76 -34.29
C SER A 837 5.37 5.81 -33.30
N MET A 838 4.93 4.56 -33.29
CA MET A 838 5.39 3.51 -32.37
C MET A 838 5.71 2.22 -33.13
N SER A 839 6.73 1.49 -32.68
CA SER A 839 6.97 0.10 -33.10
C SER A 839 6.03 -0.88 -32.38
N SER A 840 5.97 -2.12 -32.85
CA SER A 840 5.24 -3.20 -32.17
C SER A 840 5.81 -3.58 -30.80
N SER A 841 7.05 -3.19 -30.50
CA SER A 841 7.72 -3.42 -29.22
C SER A 841 7.61 -2.24 -28.24
N GLU A 842 6.88 -1.19 -28.64
CA GLU A 842 6.60 -0.02 -27.82
C GLU A 842 5.16 -0.06 -27.31
N ARG A 843 4.95 0.36 -26.05
CA ARG A 843 3.63 0.48 -25.42
C ARG A 843 3.40 1.88 -24.88
N VAL A 844 2.14 2.25 -24.73
CA VAL A 844 1.76 3.47 -23.99
C VAL A 844 1.70 3.17 -22.49
N ALA A 845 2.11 4.13 -21.68
CA ALA A 845 1.89 4.20 -20.24
C ALA A 845 1.42 5.60 -19.88
N PHE A 846 0.82 5.73 -18.70
CA PHE A 846 0.50 7.00 -18.06
C PHE A 846 1.15 7.00 -16.68
N ALA A 847 1.71 8.13 -16.30
CA ALA A 847 2.41 8.36 -15.04
C ALA A 847 2.78 9.85 -14.95
N ASP A 848 2.61 10.46 -13.79
CA ASP A 848 3.09 11.82 -13.50
C ASP A 848 4.63 11.83 -13.41
N PHE A 849 5.30 12.25 -14.50
CA PHE A 849 6.77 12.24 -14.52
C PHE A 849 7.38 13.57 -14.08
N ASP A 850 6.63 14.67 -14.01
CA ASP A 850 7.15 15.97 -13.60
C ASP A 850 6.52 16.58 -12.35
N GLY A 851 5.67 15.81 -11.67
CA GLY A 851 5.15 16.07 -10.33
C GLY A 851 4.12 17.16 -10.29
N ASP A 852 3.44 17.42 -11.41
CA ASP A 852 2.42 18.48 -11.49
C ASP A 852 1.01 18.01 -11.14
N GLY A 853 0.85 16.71 -10.86
CA GLY A 853 -0.38 16.04 -10.47
C GLY A 853 -1.17 15.47 -11.65
N ASP A 854 -0.82 15.83 -12.88
CA ASP A 854 -1.49 15.33 -14.08
C ASP A 854 -0.69 14.15 -14.69
N ASP A 855 -1.32 12.98 -14.88
CA ASP A 855 -0.65 11.85 -15.52
C ASP A 855 -0.27 12.16 -16.97
N ASP A 856 0.99 11.87 -17.30
CA ASP A 856 1.55 12.18 -18.60
C ASP A 856 1.49 11.04 -19.60
N TYR A 857 1.54 11.38 -20.88
CA TYR A 857 1.53 10.38 -21.94
C TYR A 857 2.95 9.87 -22.21
N LEU A 858 3.20 8.60 -21.93
CA LEU A 858 4.52 7.96 -22.09
C LEU A 858 4.51 6.88 -23.17
N VAL A 859 5.60 6.81 -23.94
CA VAL A 859 5.91 5.67 -24.83
C VAL A 859 7.14 4.95 -24.32
N VAL A 860 6.94 3.67 -24.01
CA VAL A 860 7.95 2.81 -23.39
C VAL A 860 8.36 1.71 -24.36
N THR A 861 9.66 1.60 -24.61
CA THR A 861 10.24 0.50 -25.41
C THR A 861 10.51 -0.73 -24.55
N GLY A 862 10.59 -1.92 -25.16
CA GLY A 862 11.08 -3.14 -24.48
C GLY A 862 12.52 -3.06 -23.93
N ALA A 863 13.31 -2.07 -24.34
CA ALA A 863 14.65 -1.79 -23.77
C ALA A 863 14.61 -0.80 -22.59
N GLY A 864 13.42 -0.32 -22.20
CA GLY A 864 13.22 0.64 -21.12
C GLY A 864 13.42 2.10 -21.48
N VAL A 865 13.66 2.43 -22.75
CA VAL A 865 13.66 3.84 -23.20
C VAL A 865 12.24 4.39 -23.06
N VAL A 866 12.12 5.59 -22.48
CA VAL A 866 10.84 6.28 -22.28
C VAL A 866 10.87 7.63 -23.00
N ARG A 867 9.86 7.85 -23.87
CA ARG A 867 9.57 9.14 -24.50
C ARG A 867 8.30 9.71 -23.87
N ALA A 868 8.30 10.99 -23.52
CA ALA A 868 7.21 11.61 -22.78
C ALA A 868 6.60 12.81 -23.50
N TRP A 869 5.31 12.99 -23.27
CA TRP A 869 4.54 14.17 -23.62
C TRP A 869 3.82 14.65 -22.36
N ARG A 870 4.16 15.86 -21.93
CA ARG A 870 3.58 16.44 -20.73
C ARG A 870 2.13 16.85 -20.93
N ASN A 871 1.29 16.60 -19.94
CA ASN A 871 -0.11 17.00 -19.89
C ASN A 871 -0.29 18.46 -19.41
N ASP A 872 -0.32 19.44 -20.32
CA ASP A 872 -0.70 20.83 -19.96
C ASP A 872 -2.23 21.01 -19.97
N ASP A 873 -2.97 20.28 -19.11
CA ASP A 873 -4.45 20.33 -18.99
C ASP A 873 -5.17 19.90 -20.28
N VAL A 874 -5.14 18.58 -20.55
CA VAL A 874 -5.76 17.96 -21.74
C VAL A 874 -7.29 18.05 -21.74
N PHE A 875 -7.92 18.22 -20.59
CA PHE A 875 -9.38 18.32 -20.52
C PHE A 875 -9.89 19.72 -20.90
N ALA A 876 -9.14 20.79 -20.61
CA ALA A 876 -9.47 22.11 -21.11
C ALA A 876 -9.03 22.32 -22.57
N ASN A 877 -7.87 21.78 -22.96
CA ASN A 877 -7.19 22.15 -24.21
C ASN A 877 -7.20 21.06 -25.30
N GLY A 878 -7.78 19.88 -25.01
CA GLY A 878 -7.80 18.73 -25.91
C GLY A 878 -6.40 18.29 -26.34
N GLY A 879 -6.28 17.61 -27.48
CA GLY A 879 -4.99 17.06 -27.93
C GLY A 879 -3.88 18.06 -28.29
N SER A 880 -4.07 19.37 -28.06
CA SER A 880 -2.99 20.37 -28.10
C SER A 880 -2.32 20.63 -26.76
N ALA A 881 -2.85 20.09 -25.65
CA ALA A 881 -2.24 20.13 -24.33
C ALA A 881 -0.89 19.40 -24.32
N TRP A 882 -0.86 18.18 -24.87
CA TRP A 882 0.34 17.34 -24.95
C TRP A 882 1.58 18.07 -25.50
N LYS A 883 2.57 18.30 -24.64
CA LYS A 883 3.87 18.90 -25.01
C LYS A 883 4.94 17.83 -25.10
N GLU A 884 5.48 17.63 -26.29
CA GLU A 884 6.60 16.70 -26.47
C GLU A 884 7.81 17.16 -25.66
N VAL A 885 8.22 16.35 -24.69
CA VAL A 885 9.42 16.56 -23.86
C VAL A 885 10.62 15.84 -24.49
N GLY A 886 10.36 14.70 -25.15
CA GLY A 886 11.37 13.86 -25.78
C GLY A 886 11.74 12.67 -24.89
N THR A 887 12.99 12.21 -24.97
CA THR A 887 13.43 11.04 -24.19
C THR A 887 13.76 11.44 -22.75
N ILE A 888 12.98 10.92 -21.79
CA ILE A 888 13.14 11.16 -20.36
C ILE A 888 13.84 10.01 -19.64
N ALA A 889 13.86 8.80 -20.19
CA ALA A 889 14.66 7.67 -19.70
C ALA A 889 15.39 6.97 -20.85
N ARG A 890 16.67 6.63 -20.64
CA ARG A 890 17.51 5.97 -21.67
C ARG A 890 17.39 4.45 -21.68
N GLY A 891 16.58 3.88 -20.78
CA GLY A 891 16.44 2.45 -20.61
C GLY A 891 17.60 1.78 -19.88
N THR A 892 17.39 0.50 -19.60
CA THR A 892 18.31 -0.32 -18.81
C THR A 892 18.70 -1.57 -19.59
N PRO A 893 19.95 -2.05 -19.48
CA PRO A 893 20.37 -3.28 -20.18
C PRO A 893 19.65 -4.55 -19.72
N ASN A 894 18.92 -4.51 -18.60
CA ASN A 894 18.26 -5.66 -18.00
C ASN A 894 16.90 -5.92 -18.68
N GLN A 895 16.61 -7.19 -18.95
CA GLN A 895 15.34 -7.63 -19.55
C GLN A 895 14.26 -7.77 -18.46
N GLY A 896 13.30 -6.85 -18.44
CA GLY A 896 12.18 -6.84 -17.51
C GLY A 896 11.04 -5.93 -17.98
N GLU A 897 9.85 -6.10 -17.41
CA GLU A 897 8.71 -5.21 -17.65
C GLU A 897 8.96 -3.87 -16.96
N ILE A 898 8.74 -2.77 -17.69
CA ILE A 898 8.81 -1.43 -17.11
C ILE A 898 7.46 -1.11 -16.48
N GLN A 899 7.46 -0.58 -15.26
CA GLN A 899 6.26 -0.07 -14.58
C GLN A 899 6.59 1.30 -13.95
N PHE A 900 5.55 2.06 -13.61
CA PHE A 900 5.64 3.34 -12.92
C PHE A 900 4.76 3.29 -11.67
N ALA A 901 5.24 3.84 -10.57
CA ALA A 901 4.50 4.01 -9.33
C ALA A 901 5.30 4.88 -8.36
N ASP A 902 4.63 5.77 -7.63
CA ASP A 902 5.22 6.57 -6.55
C ASP A 902 5.60 5.68 -5.33
N LEU A 903 6.89 5.40 -5.16
CA LEU A 903 7.34 4.54 -4.06
C LEU A 903 7.60 5.29 -2.76
N ASP A 904 7.86 6.60 -2.79
CA ASP A 904 8.18 7.38 -1.58
C ASP A 904 7.18 8.48 -1.23
N GLY A 905 6.05 8.51 -1.93
CA GLY A 905 4.87 9.31 -1.61
C GLY A 905 5.04 10.79 -1.91
N ASP A 906 6.00 11.14 -2.77
CA ASP A 906 6.28 12.53 -3.14
C ASP A 906 5.46 13.02 -4.34
N GLY A 907 4.60 12.16 -4.89
CA GLY A 907 3.72 12.45 -6.02
C GLY A 907 4.36 12.22 -7.38
N ASP A 908 5.68 12.03 -7.43
CA ASP A 908 6.40 11.76 -8.68
C ASP A 908 6.44 10.24 -8.94
N ASP A 909 5.95 9.79 -10.10
CA ASP A 909 5.94 8.36 -10.41
C ASP A 909 7.35 7.83 -10.73
N ASP A 910 7.78 6.79 -10.00
CA ASP A 910 9.14 6.24 -10.13
C ASP A 910 9.28 5.25 -11.27
N TYR A 911 10.49 5.15 -11.84
CA TYR A 911 10.78 4.21 -12.92
C TYR A 911 11.19 2.84 -12.35
N LEU A 912 10.41 1.80 -12.66
CA LEU A 912 10.59 0.44 -12.14
C LEU A 912 10.89 -0.56 -13.25
N VAL A 913 11.83 -1.47 -13.00
CA VAL A 913 12.12 -2.63 -13.85
C VAL A 913 11.80 -3.91 -13.08
N VAL A 914 10.79 -4.64 -13.53
CA VAL A 914 10.35 -5.92 -12.98
C VAL A 914 10.94 -7.06 -13.81
N ALA A 915 11.84 -7.83 -13.22
CA ALA A 915 12.43 -9.00 -13.87
C ALA A 915 11.45 -10.18 -13.93
N SER A 916 11.78 -11.19 -14.75
CA SER A 916 10.99 -12.42 -14.87
C SER A 916 10.95 -13.27 -13.60
N ASP A 917 11.85 -13.04 -12.64
CA ASP A 917 11.82 -13.65 -11.30
C ASP A 917 11.08 -12.78 -10.27
N HIS A 918 10.33 -11.77 -10.73
CA HIS A 918 9.58 -10.80 -9.94
C HIS A 918 10.42 -9.87 -9.06
N SER A 919 11.75 -9.89 -9.19
CA SER A 919 12.59 -8.88 -8.56
C SER A 919 12.39 -7.51 -9.20
N VAL A 920 12.45 -6.46 -8.38
CA VAL A 920 12.19 -5.08 -8.83
C VAL A 920 13.41 -4.23 -8.58
N THR A 921 13.87 -3.55 -9.63
CA THR A 921 14.89 -2.50 -9.55
C THR A 921 14.23 -1.16 -9.78
N ALA A 922 14.51 -0.18 -8.92
CA ALA A 922 13.86 1.13 -8.98
C ALA A 922 14.86 2.28 -9.22
N TRP A 923 14.35 3.33 -9.84
CA TRP A 923 15.02 4.62 -9.98
C TRP A 923 14.05 5.70 -9.55
N ARG A 924 14.50 6.53 -8.61
CA ARG A 924 13.70 7.62 -8.07
C ARG A 924 13.53 8.75 -9.09
N ASN A 925 12.31 9.25 -9.22
CA ASN A 925 11.99 10.51 -9.86
C ASN A 925 12.10 11.69 -8.88
N ASP A 926 12.43 12.89 -9.34
CA ASP A 926 12.50 14.10 -8.50
C ASP A 926 11.80 15.32 -9.14
N GLY A 927 10.90 15.07 -10.10
CA GLY A 927 10.16 16.09 -10.85
C GLY A 927 11.00 16.95 -11.81
N THR A 928 12.34 16.84 -11.84
CA THR A 928 13.19 17.78 -12.61
C THR A 928 13.45 17.37 -14.07
N ASN A 929 12.74 16.37 -14.58
CA ASN A 929 13.04 15.61 -15.80
C ASN A 929 13.21 16.47 -17.07
N ALA A 930 14.45 16.89 -17.34
CA ALA A 930 14.82 17.61 -18.55
C ALA A 930 15.06 16.68 -19.77
N PRO A 931 14.86 17.16 -21.02
CA PRO A 931 15.10 16.39 -22.24
C PRO A 931 16.51 15.80 -22.32
N GLY A 932 16.63 14.48 -22.58
CA GLY A 932 17.92 13.80 -22.77
C GLY A 932 18.24 12.68 -21.78
N GLY A 933 17.33 12.39 -20.85
CA GLY A 933 17.31 11.19 -20.02
C GLY A 933 18.30 11.18 -18.84
N GLY A 934 18.03 12.00 -17.83
CA GLY A 934 18.97 12.22 -16.71
C GLY A 934 18.39 12.61 -15.34
N GLY A 935 17.08 12.48 -15.09
CA GLY A 935 16.46 12.76 -13.77
C GLY A 935 16.30 11.54 -12.85
N TRP A 936 16.63 10.34 -13.32
CA TRP A 936 16.37 9.09 -12.60
C TRP A 936 17.53 8.64 -11.70
N ALA A 937 17.36 8.70 -10.39
CA ALA A 937 18.36 8.29 -9.42
C ALA A 937 18.23 6.80 -9.06
N SER A 938 19.19 5.97 -9.50
CA SER A 938 19.18 4.53 -9.23
C SER A 938 19.14 4.21 -7.72
N LYS A 939 18.17 3.40 -7.31
CA LYS A 939 18.01 2.88 -5.95
C LYS A 939 18.38 1.41 -5.81
N GLY A 940 18.64 0.76 -6.95
CA GLY A 940 18.98 -0.66 -7.01
C GLY A 940 17.76 -1.54 -6.81
N GLN A 941 17.99 -2.77 -6.39
CA GLN A 941 16.93 -3.75 -6.23
C GLN A 941 16.16 -3.53 -4.91
N ILE A 942 14.87 -3.21 -5.04
CA ILE A 942 14.00 -2.85 -3.91
C ILE A 942 13.06 -3.98 -3.48
N ALA A 943 12.88 -5.04 -4.28
CA ALA A 943 12.03 -6.17 -3.90
C ALA A 943 12.53 -7.50 -4.52
N LYS A 944 12.25 -8.61 -3.82
CA LYS A 944 12.44 -9.99 -4.32
C LYS A 944 11.53 -11.00 -3.61
N PRO A 945 10.23 -11.02 -3.90
CA PRO A 945 9.32 -11.95 -3.26
C PRO A 945 9.50 -13.36 -3.82
N ALA A 946 9.09 -14.35 -3.03
CA ALA A 946 8.98 -15.73 -3.49
C ALA A 946 7.71 -15.86 -4.35
N ALA A 947 7.87 -15.63 -5.66
CA ALA A 947 6.78 -15.68 -6.64
C ALA A 947 6.96 -16.87 -7.62
N SER A 948 5.85 -17.41 -8.11
CA SER A 948 5.83 -18.40 -9.18
C SER A 948 5.90 -17.71 -10.55
N VAL A 949 6.46 -18.39 -11.56
CA VAL A 949 6.61 -17.85 -12.93
C VAL A 949 5.31 -17.44 -13.63
N ASN A 950 4.15 -17.82 -13.09
CA ASN A 950 2.83 -17.50 -13.66
C ASN A 950 2.15 -16.32 -12.97
N GLU A 951 2.71 -15.79 -11.87
CA GLU A 951 2.16 -14.63 -11.19
C GLU A 951 2.46 -13.35 -11.96
N LYS A 952 1.75 -12.25 -11.66
CA LYS A 952 2.03 -10.93 -12.24
C LYS A 952 2.30 -9.92 -11.13
N THR A 953 3.39 -9.16 -11.27
CA THR A 953 3.76 -8.07 -10.36
C THR A 953 3.00 -6.79 -10.73
N MET A 954 2.50 -6.10 -9.71
CA MET A 954 1.80 -4.83 -9.80
C MET A 954 2.21 -3.94 -8.62
N PHE A 955 1.92 -2.64 -8.73
CA PHE A 955 2.10 -1.66 -7.67
C PHE A 955 0.78 -0.93 -7.44
N ALA A 956 0.50 -0.62 -6.18
CA ALA A 956 -0.71 0.07 -5.79
C ALA A 956 -0.62 0.54 -4.34
N ASN A 957 -1.19 1.68 -4.00
CA ASN A 957 -1.30 2.12 -2.62
C ASN A 957 -2.49 1.39 -1.94
N LEU A 958 -2.19 0.39 -1.09
CA LEU A 958 -3.21 -0.40 -0.39
C LEU A 958 -3.46 0.08 1.04
N THR A 959 -2.56 0.89 1.58
CA THR A 959 -2.57 1.32 2.98
C THR A 959 -2.83 2.82 3.19
N CYS A 960 -3.03 3.57 2.10
CA CYS A 960 -3.33 5.00 2.11
C CYS A 960 -2.21 5.82 2.78
N ASP A 961 -1.00 5.29 2.77
CA ASP A 961 0.24 5.96 3.19
C ASP A 961 0.97 6.64 2.02
N ARG A 962 0.30 6.74 0.86
CA ARG A 962 0.78 7.30 -0.42
C ARG A 962 1.88 6.50 -1.10
N TRP A 963 2.51 5.59 -0.38
CA TRP A 963 3.53 4.72 -0.93
C TRP A 963 2.89 3.59 -1.72
N ALA A 964 3.37 3.39 -2.93
CA ALA A 964 2.98 2.22 -3.69
C ALA A 964 3.48 0.94 -3.00
N ASP A 965 2.52 0.06 -2.72
CA ASP A 965 2.75 -1.28 -2.20
C ASP A 965 3.01 -2.27 -3.32
N TYR A 966 3.74 -3.32 -2.99
CA TYR A 966 4.05 -4.38 -3.93
C TYR A 966 2.94 -5.43 -3.95
N VAL A 967 2.40 -5.76 -5.11
CA VAL A 967 1.27 -6.70 -5.25
C VAL A 967 1.57 -7.82 -6.26
N LEU A 968 1.27 -9.06 -5.88
CA LEU A 968 1.26 -10.23 -6.76
C LEU A 968 -0.16 -10.69 -7.05
N ARG A 969 -0.44 -10.87 -8.35
CA ARG A 969 -1.64 -11.55 -8.85
C ARG A 969 -1.31 -13.00 -9.18
N ASP A 970 -2.06 -13.93 -8.59
CA ASP A 970 -2.03 -15.35 -8.94
C ASP A 970 -3.23 -15.73 -9.81
N PRO A 971 -3.04 -15.92 -11.14
CA PRO A 971 -4.13 -16.31 -12.03
C PRO A 971 -4.64 -17.73 -11.79
N THR A 972 -3.81 -18.63 -11.24
CA THR A 972 -4.19 -20.04 -10.96
C THR A 972 -5.12 -20.15 -9.75
N ARG A 973 -5.13 -19.13 -8.89
CA ARG A 973 -6.01 -19.04 -7.71
C ARG A 973 -7.13 -18.02 -7.88
N SER A 974 -7.76 -18.05 -9.06
CA SER A 974 -8.87 -17.16 -9.42
C SER A 974 -8.50 -15.67 -9.40
N ASN A 975 -7.25 -15.30 -9.76
CA ASN A 975 -6.75 -13.92 -9.70
C ASN A 975 -6.65 -13.36 -8.26
N MET A 976 -6.22 -14.20 -7.31
CA MET A 976 -5.98 -13.76 -5.94
C MET A 976 -4.85 -12.71 -5.91
N LEU A 977 -5.05 -11.64 -5.13
CA LEU A 977 -4.02 -10.63 -4.88
C LEU A 977 -3.36 -10.83 -3.51
N THR A 978 -2.03 -10.81 -3.49
CA THR A 978 -1.20 -10.82 -2.28
C THR A 978 -0.30 -9.58 -2.30
N GLY A 979 -0.32 -8.79 -1.23
CA GLY A 979 0.36 -7.49 -1.16
C GLY A 979 1.34 -7.41 0.00
N TRP A 980 2.41 -6.65 -0.19
CA TRP A 980 3.43 -6.32 0.78
C TRP A 980 3.43 -4.81 0.97
N THR A 981 3.17 -4.36 2.19
CA THR A 981 3.16 -2.92 2.49
C THR A 981 4.56 -2.35 2.44
N ASN A 982 4.76 -1.26 1.72
CA ASN A 982 6.01 -0.50 1.72
C ASN A 982 6.19 0.18 3.08
N LEU A 983 7.37 0.09 3.69
CA LEU A 983 7.61 0.65 5.03
C LEU A 983 8.68 1.75 5.06
N ASP A 984 9.35 2.02 3.94
CA ASP A 984 10.52 2.91 3.93
C ASP A 984 10.90 3.34 2.49
N GLY A 985 9.90 3.57 1.64
CA GLY A 985 10.03 3.87 0.22
C GLY A 985 10.96 2.92 -0.53
N PHE A 986 12.18 3.38 -0.86
CA PHE A 986 13.16 2.60 -1.62
C PHE A 986 14.03 1.65 -0.80
N ALA A 987 13.96 1.63 0.53
CA ALA A 987 14.95 0.92 1.37
C ALA A 987 14.81 -0.62 1.40
N ASN A 988 14.02 -1.22 0.50
CA ASN A 988 13.70 -2.66 0.45
C ASN A 988 13.22 -3.18 1.82
N ARG A 989 12.30 -2.44 2.45
CA ARG A 989 11.68 -2.81 3.72
C ARG A 989 10.19 -2.93 3.51
N TRP A 990 9.72 -4.17 3.58
CA TRP A 990 8.34 -4.53 3.30
C TRP A 990 7.72 -5.25 4.49
N ALA A 991 6.47 -4.93 4.80
CA ALA A 991 5.70 -5.72 5.75
C ALA A 991 5.48 -7.14 5.22
N ALA A 992 5.18 -8.08 6.13
CA ALA A 992 4.86 -9.45 5.74
C ALA A 992 3.66 -9.47 4.76
N PRO A 993 3.68 -10.36 3.74
CA PRO A 993 2.63 -10.41 2.75
C PRO A 993 1.29 -10.68 3.39
N LYS A 994 0.27 -9.93 2.95
CA LYS A 994 -1.12 -10.16 3.31
C LYS A 994 -1.94 -10.42 2.06
N LYS A 995 -3.02 -11.17 2.25
CA LYS A 995 -4.01 -11.38 1.19
C LYS A 995 -4.82 -10.10 1.04
N VAL A 996 -4.80 -9.51 -0.15
CA VAL A 996 -5.41 -8.21 -0.45
C VAL A 996 -6.85 -8.39 -0.90
N ALA A 997 -7.09 -9.26 -1.89
CA ALA A 997 -8.41 -9.54 -2.44
C ALA A 997 -8.67 -11.05 -2.62
N TRP A 998 -9.93 -11.46 -2.52
CA TRP A 998 -10.38 -12.79 -2.90
C TRP A 998 -10.48 -12.84 -4.42
N GLY A 999 -9.82 -13.81 -5.03
CA GLY A 999 -9.90 -14.00 -6.46
C GLY A 999 -11.35 -14.17 -6.94
N VAL A 1000 -11.76 -13.38 -7.93
CA VAL A 1000 -13.06 -13.54 -8.58
C VAL A 1000 -12.93 -14.65 -9.62
N ALA A 1001 -13.74 -15.71 -9.46
CA ALA A 1001 -13.84 -16.77 -10.44
C ALA A 1001 -14.58 -16.25 -11.69
N VAL A 1002 -13.84 -15.56 -12.55
CA VAL A 1002 -14.32 -15.19 -13.89
C VAL A 1002 -14.25 -16.42 -14.77
N GLY A 1003 -15.41 -16.83 -15.32
CA GLY A 1003 -15.51 -17.93 -16.29
C GLY A 1003 -14.94 -17.59 -17.68
N TYR A 1004 -14.11 -16.55 -17.76
CA TYR A 1004 -13.47 -16.02 -18.94
C TYR A 1004 -12.21 -15.24 -18.51
N GLU A 1005 -11.32 -14.98 -19.46
CA GLU A 1005 -10.09 -14.23 -19.19
C GLU A 1005 -10.39 -12.77 -18.84
N ALA A 1006 -9.89 -12.28 -17.69
CA ALA A 1006 -10.03 -10.89 -17.26
C ALA A 1006 -8.67 -10.24 -16.97
N GLU A 1007 -8.55 -8.96 -17.30
CA GLU A 1007 -7.43 -8.10 -16.91
C GLU A 1007 -7.75 -7.49 -15.54
N ILE A 1008 -6.76 -7.49 -14.65
CA ILE A 1008 -6.86 -6.89 -13.32
C ILE A 1008 -6.04 -5.60 -13.34
N GLN A 1009 -6.65 -4.50 -12.94
CA GLN A 1009 -5.99 -3.21 -12.74
C GLN A 1009 -6.27 -2.70 -11.32
N LEU A 1010 -5.37 -1.86 -10.83
CA LEU A 1010 -5.48 -1.14 -9.57
C LEU A 1010 -5.41 0.35 -9.92
N ALA A 1011 -6.38 1.12 -9.46
CA ALA A 1011 -6.46 2.57 -9.64
C ALA A 1011 -7.49 3.14 -8.67
N ASP A 1012 -7.27 4.34 -8.15
CA ASP A 1012 -8.21 5.02 -7.25
C ASP A 1012 -9.36 5.68 -8.03
N LEU A 1013 -10.57 5.12 -7.95
CA LEU A 1013 -11.75 5.69 -8.60
C LEU A 1013 -12.49 6.70 -7.72
N SER A 1014 -12.10 6.82 -6.47
CA SER A 1014 -12.78 7.62 -5.46
C SER A 1014 -12.02 8.87 -5.03
N GLY A 1015 -10.74 8.95 -5.43
CA GLY A 1015 -9.79 9.96 -5.02
C GLY A 1015 -9.41 9.86 -3.55
N ASP A 1016 -9.66 8.72 -2.89
CA ASP A 1016 -9.45 8.54 -1.45
C ASP A 1016 -8.02 8.14 -1.04
N GLY A 1017 -7.13 8.02 -2.02
CA GLY A 1017 -5.76 7.58 -1.89
C GLY A 1017 -5.60 6.08 -1.75
N LEU A 1018 -6.66 5.28 -1.89
CA LEU A 1018 -6.57 3.82 -1.95
C LEU A 1018 -6.87 3.33 -3.37
N ASP A 1019 -5.98 2.50 -3.89
CA ASP A 1019 -6.26 1.89 -5.19
C ASP A 1019 -7.35 0.83 -5.10
N ASP A 1020 -8.31 0.96 -6.01
CA ASP A 1020 -9.47 0.07 -6.13
C ASP A 1020 -9.17 -1.14 -7.01
N TYR A 1021 -9.91 -2.22 -6.81
CA TYR A 1021 -9.74 -3.46 -7.57
C TYR A 1021 -10.67 -3.47 -8.78
N LEU A 1022 -10.09 -3.48 -9.97
CA LEU A 1022 -10.81 -3.40 -11.23
C LEU A 1022 -10.67 -4.69 -12.02
N ILE A 1023 -11.80 -5.28 -12.42
CA ILE A 1023 -11.86 -6.37 -13.38
C ILE A 1023 -12.30 -5.78 -14.72
N VAL A 1024 -11.36 -5.72 -15.64
CA VAL A 1024 -11.60 -5.30 -17.01
C VAL A 1024 -11.78 -6.55 -17.86
N ASP A 1025 -12.92 -6.67 -18.54
CA ASP A 1025 -13.07 -7.64 -19.62
C ASP A 1025 -12.17 -7.18 -20.78
N PRO A 1026 -11.02 -7.86 -21.04
CA PRO A 1026 -10.03 -7.41 -22.03
C PRO A 1026 -10.63 -7.36 -23.44
N ARG A 1027 -11.77 -8.03 -23.60
CA ARG A 1027 -12.49 -8.07 -24.84
C ARG A 1027 -13.35 -6.80 -25.00
N SER A 1028 -14.25 -6.47 -24.06
CA SER A 1028 -15.14 -5.29 -24.20
C SER A 1028 -14.54 -3.97 -23.71
N GLY A 1029 -13.57 -4.05 -22.81
CA GLY A 1029 -13.25 -2.97 -21.89
C GLY A 1029 -14.32 -2.73 -20.83
N ALA A 1030 -15.34 -3.60 -20.72
CA ALA A 1030 -16.31 -3.47 -19.64
C ALA A 1030 -15.61 -3.69 -18.31
N THR A 1031 -15.81 -2.76 -17.39
CA THR A 1031 -15.12 -2.77 -16.10
C THR A 1031 -16.13 -2.99 -14.99
N GLU A 1032 -15.82 -3.95 -14.13
CA GLU A 1032 -16.42 -4.12 -12.81
C GLU A 1032 -15.42 -3.63 -11.75
N ALA A 1033 -15.90 -2.94 -10.73
CA ALA A 1033 -15.05 -2.31 -9.72
C ALA A 1033 -15.46 -2.70 -8.30
N TRP A 1034 -14.46 -2.87 -7.46
CA TRP A 1034 -14.60 -3.01 -6.02
C TRP A 1034 -13.78 -1.91 -5.36
N LEU A 1035 -14.44 -1.02 -4.63
CA LEU A 1035 -13.73 0.06 -3.95
C LEU A 1035 -13.00 -0.46 -2.73
N ASN A 1036 -11.77 -0.02 -2.53
CA ASN A 1036 -10.96 -0.35 -1.38
C ASN A 1036 -11.34 0.54 -0.19
N ALA A 1037 -12.09 -0.01 0.78
CA ALA A 1037 -12.41 0.72 2.02
C ALA A 1037 -11.37 0.44 3.13
N GLY A 1038 -10.08 0.38 2.77
CA GLY A 1038 -8.96 0.20 3.71
C GLY A 1038 -8.56 -1.25 3.99
N GLY A 1039 -8.79 -2.17 3.05
CA GLY A 1039 -8.30 -3.55 3.08
C GLY A 1039 -8.78 -4.44 4.25
N ASN A 1040 -8.77 -5.76 4.04
CA ASN A 1040 -9.15 -6.73 5.07
C ASN A 1040 -8.01 -6.94 6.08
N GLN A 1041 -7.89 -6.09 7.11
CA GLN A 1041 -7.11 -6.43 8.31
C GLN A 1041 -7.87 -7.29 9.35
N ALA A 1042 -9.11 -7.72 9.10
CA ALA A 1042 -9.85 -8.52 10.08
C ALA A 1042 -10.60 -9.75 9.53
N ALA A 1043 -10.26 -10.91 10.12
CA ALA A 1043 -11.08 -12.11 10.38
C ALA A 1043 -10.88 -13.36 9.49
N LEU A 1044 -9.85 -14.17 9.79
CA LEU A 1044 -9.98 -15.35 10.67
C LEU A 1044 -8.62 -15.93 11.07
#